data_AF-A0A2T7NTW8-F1
#
_entry.id   AF-A0A2T7NTW8-F1
#
_cell.length_a   1.000
_cell.length_b   1.000
_cell.length_c   1.000
_cell.angle_alpha   90.00
_cell.angle_beta   90.00
_cell.angle_gamma   90.00
#
_symmetry.space_group_name_H-M   'P 1'
#
loop_
_entity.id
_entity.type
_entity.pdbx_description
1 polymer ?
#
loop_
_entity_poly.entity_id
_entity_poly.type
_entity_poly.pdbx_seq_one_letter_code
_entity_poly.pdbx_strand_id
1 'polypeptide(L)'
;MEDEDLFGQGTGEARDSISLLPKKIAIQVFSYVDIADLANCACVCRSWKVITQSGALWSRVGKSYIPLLLTHCPGLLTDKVAARLLYKARPYLIHLNLRECQHLKQATFVSVSQCRNIQDLNLSGCLGLDDDTLKLITKGCKILLYLNISHTSLTDASLRAVAKYCVNLQYISLAFCNKFSDRGLHYLSNGKCSKKLEYLDLSGCLQVTPQGFQNLASGCINLTTLILDDFPTLMDDSIIMMTEKCHKIHTVSFLGSPLLTDESFKHLAQLKQLRVLKVDGNHRISDDSMRMVGKLCPDLQHIYLTDCQRLTDSTLKSFANCRSLTVLNIADCVRISDAGVRHLTEGVCTAKLRELNLTNCVRVGDLAMAFLLELRIGDSCLGQQGHDPQVQFSRQRRQQSKSIRPRRMNERFVANMAQKGGKEKPDLLYRLEQYQECYTLYKDLLKNTQDEFDAERQTNMAAVVAALQMWDVQNVEDAGLDEDSYEVCYNNACYQIGCGNLDLAELKLKKAEEFLRNDSDLTEEELDEELAIIRFQMGYLLQKKGRCEEAAQLYNQVQKNRPSDVGIGAVLSNNLVTINKDQNVFDSKRKMKSATGDNVKGKLTSVQKQIVAVNQCLLHMYSNQGELCLKQAEELHREDPDLMSCVLISAAQHVRDKNMDKAMAMLQAYRNSHPDKQFTLQLMMAQIYLSQGSVYAACDALKALGDLQHKPGVVSALVTLYMGQEDRAAASDVLVNAVNWYKKNQPKSPDLAILTQANSAFQLKHGNADLAAQMLEDLRKQNPKDPMVLAQLISAYSQFNPNKAKEISRDLPPVSEIVREVDVDALESAFSTLGPKYMKKMQKGEPSPGPSGDMLLKKKKKKKKGKLPKNCEAGGDIDPERWLPRRERSYYRGKRKDKRREIGKGTQGSGTVASELDASKVSPGGSDPSSPRPGSAAVSSPSSGATASPQAAPAAAGPRQQKPAQAQKKKKKKGGVKW
;
A
#
# COMPACT_ATOMS: atom_id res chain seq x y z
N MET A 1 17.02 36.85 -33.23
CA MET A 1 15.59 36.48 -33.12
C MET A 1 14.83 37.45 -33.99
N GLU A 2 13.91 36.94 -34.80
CA GLU A 2 13.16 37.71 -35.79
C GLU A 2 11.80 38.13 -35.19
N ASP A 3 11.30 39.33 -35.55
CA ASP A 3 10.09 39.94 -34.94
C ASP A 3 8.75 39.27 -35.31
N GLU A 4 8.78 38.05 -35.87
CA GLU A 4 7.58 37.28 -36.24
C GLU A 4 7.02 36.42 -35.08
N ASP A 5 7.81 36.10 -34.06
CA ASP A 5 7.44 35.13 -33.01
C ASP A 5 6.83 35.77 -31.74
N LEU A 6 6.18 36.94 -31.90
CA LEU A 6 5.46 37.68 -30.85
C LEU A 6 3.95 37.76 -31.14
N PHE A 7 3.13 37.88 -30.09
CA PHE A 7 1.67 37.91 -30.21
C PHE A 7 1.06 39.25 -30.70
N GLY A 8 1.86 40.29 -30.94
CA GLY A 8 1.35 41.60 -31.38
C GLY A 8 2.37 42.54 -32.02
N GLN A 9 2.31 42.67 -33.35
CA GLN A 9 3.13 43.61 -34.14
C GLN A 9 2.57 45.05 -34.19
N GLY A 10 1.37 45.30 -33.66
CA GLY A 10 0.76 46.63 -33.63
C GLY A 10 1.40 47.59 -32.62
N THR A 11 1.52 48.86 -32.99
CA THR A 11 1.91 49.96 -32.10
C THR A 11 0.69 50.48 -31.33
N GLY A 12 0.76 50.47 -29.99
CA GLY A 12 -0.33 50.94 -29.12
C GLY A 12 -0.26 50.42 -27.69
N GLU A 13 -1.18 50.90 -26.85
CA GLU A 13 -1.19 50.76 -25.37
C GLU A 13 -1.39 49.33 -24.82
N ALA A 14 -1.40 48.30 -25.67
CA ALA A 14 -1.73 46.92 -25.31
C ALA A 14 -0.50 45.99 -25.16
N ARG A 15 0.67 46.56 -24.81
CA ARG A 15 1.93 45.83 -24.57
C ARG A 15 2.26 45.74 -23.08
N ASP A 16 1.68 44.76 -22.39
CA ASP A 16 2.20 44.31 -21.09
C ASP A 16 3.44 43.40 -21.25
N SER A 17 4.18 43.16 -20.17
CA SER A 17 5.44 42.39 -20.18
C SER A 17 5.26 40.92 -20.58
N ILE A 18 4.09 40.33 -20.31
CA ILE A 18 3.75 38.96 -20.72
C ILE A 18 3.47 38.89 -22.23
N SER A 19 2.92 39.96 -22.81
CA SER A 19 2.70 40.11 -24.25
C SER A 19 3.98 40.35 -25.06
N LEU A 20 5.09 40.66 -24.39
CA LEU A 20 6.44 40.76 -24.97
C LEU A 20 7.22 39.44 -24.88
N LEU A 21 6.68 38.40 -24.25
CA LEU A 21 7.31 37.08 -24.24
C LEU A 21 7.16 36.41 -25.63
N PRO A 22 8.18 35.64 -26.07
CA PRO A 22 8.06 34.76 -27.23
C PRO A 22 6.80 33.89 -27.15
N LYS A 23 6.14 33.72 -28.29
CA LYS A 23 4.83 33.07 -28.44
C LYS A 23 4.72 31.73 -27.70
N LYS A 24 5.78 30.90 -27.78
CA LYS A 24 5.88 29.60 -27.08
C LYS A 24 5.87 29.76 -25.55
N ILE A 25 6.60 30.74 -25.01
CA ILE A 25 6.71 30.98 -23.56
C ILE A 25 5.40 31.54 -23.01
N ALA A 26 4.77 32.49 -23.71
CA ALA A 26 3.45 33.00 -23.34
C ALA A 26 2.38 31.87 -23.34
N ILE A 27 2.39 30.98 -24.33
CA ILE A 27 1.56 29.76 -24.32
C ILE A 27 1.90 28.85 -23.13
N GLN A 28 3.18 28.65 -22.82
CA GLN A 28 3.59 27.77 -21.73
C GLN A 28 3.12 28.28 -20.37
N VAL A 29 3.27 29.57 -20.08
CA VAL A 29 2.72 30.22 -18.86
C VAL A 29 1.22 29.97 -18.75
N PHE A 30 0.48 30.19 -19.83
CA PHE A 30 -0.98 30.04 -19.86
C PHE A 30 -1.41 28.55 -19.83
N SER A 31 -0.51 27.60 -20.08
CA SER A 31 -0.80 26.16 -19.99
C SER A 31 -0.85 25.61 -18.55
N TYR A 32 -0.33 26.37 -17.58
CA TYR A 32 -0.47 26.07 -16.14
C TYR A 32 -1.76 26.64 -15.52
N VAL A 33 -2.47 27.51 -16.25
CA VAL A 33 -3.69 28.19 -15.82
C VAL A 33 -4.91 27.33 -16.17
N ASP A 34 -5.92 27.28 -15.29
CA ASP A 34 -7.13 26.49 -15.54
C ASP A 34 -8.12 27.16 -16.53
N ILE A 35 -9.22 26.49 -16.87
CA ILE A 35 -10.17 26.96 -17.89
C ILE A 35 -10.98 28.19 -17.43
N ALA A 36 -11.22 28.35 -16.13
CA ALA A 36 -11.87 29.53 -15.57
C ALA A 36 -10.90 30.71 -15.54
N ASP A 37 -9.66 30.51 -15.08
CA ASP A 37 -8.66 31.58 -15.08
C ASP A 37 -8.16 31.93 -16.48
N LEU A 38 -8.16 31.01 -17.44
CA LEU A 38 -7.98 31.32 -18.86
C LEU A 38 -9.10 32.23 -19.40
N ALA A 39 -10.33 32.12 -18.89
CA ALA A 39 -11.41 33.05 -19.22
C ALA A 39 -11.20 34.42 -18.55
N ASN A 40 -10.69 34.47 -17.33
CA ASN A 40 -10.30 35.70 -16.64
C ASN A 40 -9.16 36.41 -17.40
N CYS A 41 -8.10 35.69 -17.77
CA CYS A 41 -7.00 36.17 -18.61
C CYS A 41 -7.48 36.73 -19.96
N ALA A 42 -8.51 36.13 -20.56
CA ALA A 42 -9.09 36.61 -21.83
C ALA A 42 -9.81 37.98 -21.71
N CYS A 43 -10.03 38.48 -20.49
CA CYS A 43 -10.58 39.80 -20.21
C CYS A 43 -9.51 40.85 -19.87
N VAL A 44 -8.26 40.47 -19.62
CA VAL A 44 -7.18 41.39 -19.16
C VAL A 44 -6.78 42.40 -20.24
N CYS A 45 -6.39 41.92 -21.43
CA CYS A 45 -6.01 42.81 -22.54
C CYS A 45 -6.23 42.13 -23.90
N ARG A 46 -6.12 42.90 -25.00
CA ARG A 46 -6.29 42.36 -26.37
C ARG A 46 -5.28 41.26 -26.70
N SER A 47 -4.04 41.38 -26.23
CA SER A 47 -2.99 40.37 -26.44
C SER A 47 -3.27 39.08 -25.66
N TRP A 48 -3.58 39.17 -24.35
CA TRP A 48 -3.95 38.00 -23.54
C TRP A 48 -5.20 37.30 -24.08
N LYS A 49 -6.15 38.06 -24.64
CA LYS A 49 -7.31 37.53 -25.36
C LYS A 49 -6.94 36.75 -26.64
N VAL A 50 -5.80 37.02 -27.27
CA VAL A 50 -5.25 36.24 -28.39
C VAL A 50 -4.44 35.04 -27.88
N ILE A 51 -3.62 35.21 -26.82
CA ILE A 51 -2.85 34.12 -26.18
C ILE A 51 -3.82 33.02 -25.71
N THR A 52 -4.88 33.39 -24.99
CA THR A 52 -5.95 32.49 -24.52
C THR A 52 -6.76 31.85 -25.65
N GLN A 53 -6.68 32.34 -26.89
CA GLN A 53 -7.29 31.72 -28.07
C GLN A 53 -6.31 30.82 -28.85
N SER A 54 -5.04 30.72 -28.43
CA SER A 54 -4.06 29.83 -29.05
C SER A 54 -4.48 28.38 -28.98
N GLY A 55 -4.55 27.72 -30.14
CA GLY A 55 -4.93 26.31 -30.26
C GLY A 55 -4.05 25.33 -29.48
N ALA A 56 -2.82 25.72 -29.12
CA ALA A 56 -1.94 24.92 -28.28
C ALA A 56 -2.56 24.66 -26.89
N LEU A 57 -3.16 25.68 -26.27
CA LEU A 57 -3.83 25.57 -24.96
C LEU A 57 -5.04 24.61 -25.03
N TRP A 58 -5.86 24.77 -26.08
CA TRP A 58 -7.08 23.98 -26.28
C TRP A 58 -6.85 22.57 -26.84
N SER A 59 -5.59 22.16 -27.06
CA SER A 59 -5.26 20.82 -27.56
C SER A 59 -5.45 19.70 -26.53
N ARG A 60 -5.40 20.04 -25.24
CA ARG A 60 -5.33 19.11 -24.09
C ARG A 60 -6.26 19.55 -22.95
N VAL A 61 -7.57 19.42 -23.13
CA VAL A 61 -8.55 19.78 -22.09
C VAL A 61 -8.63 18.68 -21.01
N GLY A 62 -8.26 19.05 -19.78
CA GLY A 62 -8.36 18.18 -18.59
C GLY A 62 -7.19 17.21 -18.37
N LYS A 63 -5.94 17.69 -18.48
CA LYS A 63 -4.72 16.85 -18.47
C LYS A 63 -3.74 17.05 -17.30
N SER A 64 -4.08 17.85 -16.29
CA SER A 64 -3.29 17.98 -15.07
C SER A 64 -3.47 16.77 -14.14
N TYR A 65 -2.46 16.48 -13.31
CA TYR A 65 -2.51 15.43 -12.27
C TYR A 65 -3.33 15.81 -11.02
N ILE A 66 -4.09 16.92 -11.10
CA ILE A 66 -5.08 17.37 -10.13
C ILE A 66 -6.46 17.22 -10.81
N PRO A 67 -7.52 16.76 -10.13
CA PRO A 67 -8.88 16.68 -10.69
C PRO A 67 -9.44 18.06 -11.12
N LEU A 68 -9.11 18.47 -12.35
CA LEU A 68 -9.20 19.87 -12.75
C LEU A 68 -10.64 20.30 -13.14
N LEU A 69 -11.35 20.85 -12.15
CA LEU A 69 -12.62 21.60 -12.18
C LEU A 69 -13.88 20.91 -12.76
N LEU A 70 -13.75 19.87 -13.58
CA LEU A 70 -14.87 19.20 -14.24
C LEU A 70 -15.85 18.48 -13.28
N THR A 71 -15.35 17.98 -12.14
CA THR A 71 -16.13 17.21 -11.16
C THR A 71 -16.37 17.94 -9.83
N HIS A 72 -15.61 19.01 -9.52
CA HIS A 72 -15.59 19.64 -8.19
C HIS A 72 -16.09 21.10 -8.17
N CYS A 73 -16.68 21.59 -9.26
CA CYS A 73 -17.27 22.93 -9.34
C CYS A 73 -18.76 22.89 -9.74
N PRO A 74 -19.66 22.35 -8.88
CA PRO A 74 -21.09 22.32 -9.15
C PRO A 74 -21.66 23.75 -9.28
N GLY A 75 -22.08 24.10 -10.50
CA GLY A 75 -22.73 25.38 -10.81
C GLY A 75 -22.15 26.10 -12.05
N LEU A 76 -20.83 26.10 -12.23
CA LEU A 76 -20.17 26.86 -13.31
C LEU A 76 -20.26 26.17 -14.69
N LEU A 77 -19.95 24.88 -14.76
CA LEU A 77 -19.96 24.14 -16.03
C LEU A 77 -21.34 23.55 -16.35
N THR A 78 -22.27 24.41 -16.76
CA THR A 78 -23.54 23.94 -17.34
C THR A 78 -23.32 23.35 -18.75
N ASP A 79 -24.22 22.46 -19.20
CA ASP A 79 -24.25 21.92 -20.56
C ASP A 79 -24.19 23.01 -21.66
N LYS A 80 -24.79 24.19 -21.41
CA LYS A 80 -24.72 25.35 -22.30
C LYS A 80 -23.31 25.95 -22.39
N VAL A 81 -22.55 25.95 -21.29
CA VAL A 81 -21.17 26.45 -21.24
C VAL A 81 -20.22 25.44 -21.89
N ALA A 82 -20.34 24.16 -21.54
CA ALA A 82 -19.54 23.08 -22.13
C ALA A 82 -19.70 23.02 -23.66
N ALA A 83 -20.95 23.02 -24.17
CA ALA A 83 -21.22 23.08 -25.61
C ALA A 83 -20.58 24.31 -26.30
N ARG A 84 -20.66 25.50 -25.69
CA ARG A 84 -20.05 26.74 -26.23
C ARG A 84 -18.52 26.70 -26.25
N LEU A 85 -17.89 26.14 -25.22
CA LEU A 85 -16.44 25.98 -25.14
C LEU A 85 -15.95 24.99 -26.20
N LEU A 86 -16.55 23.80 -26.28
CA LEU A 86 -16.23 22.79 -27.30
C LEU A 86 -16.45 23.34 -28.71
N TYR A 87 -17.53 24.08 -28.97
CA TYR A 87 -17.78 24.70 -30.27
C TYR A 87 -16.65 25.65 -30.69
N LYS A 88 -16.00 26.36 -29.76
CA LYS A 88 -14.82 27.19 -30.06
C LYS A 88 -13.55 26.34 -30.22
N ALA A 89 -13.31 25.40 -29.31
CA ALA A 89 -12.10 24.59 -29.26
C ALA A 89 -12.03 23.48 -30.34
N ARG A 90 -13.14 23.22 -31.06
CA ARG A 90 -13.28 22.17 -32.10
C ARG A 90 -12.15 22.02 -33.14
N PRO A 91 -11.40 23.07 -33.57
CA PRO A 91 -10.32 22.89 -34.54
C PRO A 91 -9.04 22.31 -33.90
N TYR A 92 -8.90 22.45 -32.58
CA TYR A 92 -7.63 22.25 -31.87
C TYR A 92 -7.63 21.07 -30.90
N LEU A 93 -8.81 20.67 -30.39
CA LEU A 93 -8.98 19.54 -29.47
C LEU A 93 -8.42 18.24 -30.05
N ILE A 94 -7.43 17.67 -29.35
CA ILE A 94 -6.86 16.34 -29.60
C ILE A 94 -7.20 15.39 -28.45
N HIS A 95 -7.05 15.88 -27.21
CA HIS A 95 -7.44 15.16 -25.98
C HIS A 95 -8.60 15.89 -25.29
N LEU A 96 -9.64 15.15 -24.91
CA LEU A 96 -10.79 15.64 -24.16
C LEU A 96 -11.21 14.66 -23.07
N ASN A 97 -11.13 15.09 -21.81
CA ASN A 97 -11.64 14.36 -20.66
C ASN A 97 -12.92 15.04 -20.13
N LEU A 98 -14.01 14.27 -20.00
CA LEU A 98 -15.29 14.67 -19.41
C LEU A 98 -15.77 13.62 -18.37
N ARG A 99 -14.85 12.88 -17.74
CA ARG A 99 -15.17 11.87 -16.73
C ARG A 99 -16.09 12.42 -15.63
N GLU A 100 -17.10 11.63 -15.25
CA GLU A 100 -18.06 11.89 -14.16
C GLU A 100 -18.84 13.22 -14.27
N CYS A 101 -18.90 13.80 -15.47
CA CYS A 101 -19.64 15.04 -15.73
C CYS A 101 -21.16 14.77 -15.88
N GLN A 102 -21.80 14.32 -14.80
CA GLN A 102 -23.17 13.78 -14.78
C GLN A 102 -24.25 14.77 -15.27
N HIS A 103 -23.99 16.08 -15.21
CA HIS A 103 -24.95 17.13 -15.61
C HIS A 103 -24.96 17.45 -17.12
N LEU A 104 -24.03 16.88 -17.91
CA LEU A 104 -23.97 17.11 -19.36
C LEU A 104 -25.11 16.41 -20.09
N LYS A 105 -25.54 17.00 -21.21
CA LYS A 105 -26.65 16.50 -22.03
C LYS A 105 -26.28 16.50 -23.51
N GLN A 106 -27.25 16.15 -24.35
CA GLN A 106 -27.10 16.00 -25.79
C GLN A 106 -26.41 17.17 -26.50
N ALA A 107 -26.59 18.43 -26.07
CA ALA A 107 -25.97 19.58 -26.71
C ALA A 107 -24.43 19.59 -26.57
N THR A 108 -23.89 19.18 -25.41
CA THR A 108 -22.45 19.00 -25.24
C THR A 108 -21.93 17.86 -26.12
N PHE A 109 -22.59 16.70 -26.14
CA PHE A 109 -22.16 15.55 -26.95
C PHE A 109 -22.27 15.80 -28.48
N VAL A 110 -23.27 16.56 -28.93
CA VAL A 110 -23.35 17.08 -30.30
C VAL A 110 -22.16 18.00 -30.60
N SER A 111 -21.72 18.82 -29.64
CA SER A 111 -20.53 19.68 -29.79
C SER A 111 -19.23 18.88 -29.84
N VAL A 112 -19.09 17.82 -29.03
CA VAL A 112 -17.99 16.83 -29.14
C VAL A 112 -17.94 16.26 -30.57
N SER A 113 -19.09 15.88 -31.15
CA SER A 113 -19.14 15.31 -32.51
C SER A 113 -18.62 16.23 -33.63
N GLN A 114 -18.52 17.54 -33.38
CA GLN A 114 -17.97 18.52 -34.33
C GLN A 114 -16.44 18.68 -34.20
N CYS A 115 -15.82 18.14 -33.16
CA CYS A 115 -14.39 18.22 -32.86
C CYS A 115 -13.63 17.12 -33.64
N ARG A 116 -13.44 17.33 -34.94
CA ARG A 116 -12.93 16.32 -35.90
C ARG A 116 -11.51 15.82 -35.60
N ASN A 117 -10.73 16.58 -34.82
CA ASN A 117 -9.32 16.29 -34.53
C ASN A 117 -9.08 15.50 -33.23
N ILE A 118 -10.16 15.14 -32.49
CA ILE A 118 -10.04 14.36 -31.25
C ILE A 118 -9.51 12.95 -31.57
N GLN A 119 -8.43 12.60 -30.88
CA GLN A 119 -7.79 11.29 -30.90
C GLN A 119 -7.97 10.55 -29.56
N ASP A 120 -8.23 11.27 -28.47
CA ASP A 120 -8.33 10.72 -27.12
C ASP A 120 -9.54 11.34 -26.40
N LEU A 121 -10.48 10.49 -26.00
CA LEU A 121 -11.80 10.89 -25.50
C LEU A 121 -12.24 10.03 -24.31
N ASN A 122 -12.37 10.65 -23.15
CA ASN A 122 -12.91 10.01 -21.94
C ASN A 122 -14.28 10.59 -21.58
N LEU A 123 -15.31 9.72 -21.60
CA LEU A 123 -16.70 10.01 -21.25
C LEU A 123 -17.22 9.08 -20.14
N SER A 124 -16.31 8.48 -19.35
CA SER A 124 -16.70 7.57 -18.26
C SER A 124 -17.62 8.25 -17.24
N GLY A 125 -18.65 7.54 -16.76
CA GLY A 125 -19.63 8.09 -15.81
C GLY A 125 -20.54 9.21 -16.34
N CYS A 126 -20.51 9.53 -17.64
CA CYS A 126 -21.44 10.49 -18.25
C CYS A 126 -22.86 9.92 -18.35
N LEU A 127 -23.68 10.12 -17.31
CA LEU A 127 -25.05 9.60 -17.24
C LEU A 127 -25.98 10.12 -18.36
N GLY A 128 -25.70 11.30 -18.93
CA GLY A 128 -26.44 11.87 -20.06
C GLY A 128 -26.01 11.38 -21.46
N LEU A 129 -25.12 10.39 -21.55
CA LEU A 129 -24.64 9.80 -22.81
C LEU A 129 -25.53 8.61 -23.23
N ASP A 130 -25.97 8.62 -24.48
CA ASP A 130 -26.85 7.60 -25.09
C ASP A 130 -26.27 7.05 -26.41
N ASP A 131 -26.89 5.98 -26.93
CA ASP A 131 -26.40 5.29 -28.13
C ASP A 131 -26.43 6.19 -29.39
N ASP A 132 -27.34 7.18 -29.48
CA ASP A 132 -27.43 8.10 -30.62
C ASP A 132 -26.42 9.24 -30.54
N THR A 133 -26.14 9.77 -29.36
CA THR A 133 -25.08 10.76 -29.12
C THR A 133 -23.69 10.16 -29.33
N LEU A 134 -23.41 8.94 -28.85
CA LEU A 134 -22.13 8.29 -29.18
C LEU A 134 -22.04 7.95 -30.68
N LYS A 135 -23.15 7.58 -31.34
CA LYS A 135 -23.22 7.38 -32.79
C LYS A 135 -23.00 8.67 -33.60
N LEU A 136 -23.35 9.85 -33.07
CA LEU A 136 -22.95 11.14 -33.63
C LEU A 136 -21.45 11.40 -33.40
N ILE A 137 -20.96 11.25 -32.16
CA ILE A 137 -19.54 11.44 -31.81
C ILE A 137 -18.63 10.59 -32.69
N THR A 138 -18.86 9.28 -32.75
CA THR A 138 -18.05 8.33 -33.53
C THR A 138 -18.08 8.62 -35.04
N LYS A 139 -19.22 9.08 -35.58
CA LYS A 139 -19.35 9.52 -36.99
C LYS A 139 -18.54 10.79 -37.30
N GLY A 140 -18.34 11.66 -36.31
CA GLY A 140 -17.59 12.92 -36.44
C GLY A 140 -16.10 12.79 -36.15
N CYS A 141 -15.75 12.24 -34.98
CA CYS A 141 -14.38 12.06 -34.46
C CYS A 141 -13.72 10.80 -35.06
N LYS A 142 -13.60 10.74 -36.39
CA LYS A 142 -13.18 9.53 -37.12
C LYS A 142 -11.72 9.10 -36.87
N ILE A 143 -10.90 9.97 -36.29
CA ILE A 143 -9.48 9.70 -35.99
C ILE A 143 -9.23 9.27 -34.55
N LEU A 144 -10.28 8.98 -33.77
CA LEU A 144 -10.18 8.41 -32.42
C LEU A 144 -9.22 7.21 -32.37
N LEU A 145 -8.28 7.30 -31.44
CA LEU A 145 -7.30 6.29 -31.05
C LEU A 145 -7.65 5.71 -29.68
N TYR A 146 -8.07 6.56 -28.73
CA TYR A 146 -8.46 6.21 -27.36
C TYR A 146 -9.91 6.64 -27.10
N LEU A 147 -10.72 5.69 -26.60
CA LEU A 147 -12.10 5.94 -26.17
C LEU A 147 -12.36 5.24 -24.83
N ASN A 148 -12.76 5.99 -23.80
CA ASN A 148 -13.27 5.44 -22.55
C ASN A 148 -14.74 5.83 -22.37
N ILE A 149 -15.62 4.83 -22.24
CA ILE A 149 -17.06 4.98 -22.04
C ILE A 149 -17.57 4.13 -20.86
N SER A 150 -16.69 3.85 -19.90
CA SER A 150 -16.97 2.99 -18.73
C SER A 150 -17.96 3.62 -17.76
N HIS A 151 -18.69 2.80 -17.00
CA HIS A 151 -19.80 3.22 -16.13
C HIS A 151 -20.89 4.03 -16.86
N THR A 152 -21.22 3.65 -18.11
CA THR A 152 -22.32 4.26 -18.88
C THR A 152 -23.41 3.24 -19.20
N SER A 153 -24.61 3.72 -19.55
CA SER A 153 -25.79 2.86 -19.77
C SER A 153 -26.01 2.45 -21.25
N LEU A 154 -24.96 2.52 -22.06
CA LEU A 154 -24.95 2.28 -23.51
C LEU A 154 -25.15 0.80 -23.89
N THR A 155 -25.53 0.52 -25.14
CA THR A 155 -25.86 -0.84 -25.61
C THR A 155 -25.04 -1.25 -26.84
N ASP A 156 -25.22 -2.49 -27.33
CA ASP A 156 -24.60 -2.97 -28.57
C ASP A 156 -24.81 -2.05 -29.80
N ALA A 157 -25.76 -1.11 -29.76
CA ALA A 157 -25.93 -0.07 -30.77
C ALA A 157 -24.71 0.89 -30.81
N SER A 158 -24.18 1.29 -29.66
CA SER A 158 -22.93 2.06 -29.55
C SER A 158 -21.73 1.34 -30.15
N LEU A 159 -21.50 0.08 -29.78
CA LEU A 159 -20.35 -0.69 -30.29
C LEU A 159 -20.43 -0.90 -31.81
N ARG A 160 -21.65 -1.02 -32.36
CA ARG A 160 -21.89 -1.02 -33.82
C ARG A 160 -21.51 0.30 -34.49
N ALA A 161 -21.71 1.44 -33.83
CA ALA A 161 -21.29 2.75 -34.34
C ALA A 161 -19.77 2.93 -34.27
N VAL A 162 -19.16 2.59 -33.13
CA VAL A 162 -17.70 2.58 -32.93
C VAL A 162 -17.01 1.74 -34.02
N ALA A 163 -17.43 0.47 -34.16
CA ALA A 163 -16.92 -0.48 -35.16
C ALA A 163 -17.02 0.02 -36.62
N LYS A 164 -18.05 0.82 -36.92
CA LYS A 164 -18.32 1.34 -38.27
C LYS A 164 -17.51 2.59 -38.62
N TYR A 165 -17.24 3.46 -37.63
CA TYR A 165 -16.70 4.81 -37.87
C TYR A 165 -15.29 5.06 -37.30
N CYS A 166 -14.91 4.44 -36.17
CA CYS A 166 -13.63 4.72 -35.49
C CYS A 166 -12.49 3.88 -36.06
N VAL A 167 -12.12 4.12 -37.33
CA VAL A 167 -11.23 3.25 -38.13
C VAL A 167 -9.78 3.14 -37.62
N ASN A 168 -9.39 3.95 -36.63
CA ASN A 168 -8.05 3.98 -36.06
C ASN A 168 -7.98 3.58 -34.57
N LEU A 169 -9.10 3.15 -33.97
CA LEU A 169 -9.17 2.92 -32.53
C LEU A 169 -8.19 1.84 -32.06
N GLN A 170 -7.35 2.21 -31.09
CA GLN A 170 -6.31 1.40 -30.45
C GLN A 170 -6.68 1.00 -29.03
N TYR A 171 -7.38 1.86 -28.30
CA TYR A 171 -7.79 1.65 -26.91
C TYR A 171 -9.30 1.81 -26.78
N ILE A 172 -9.94 0.83 -26.15
CA ILE A 172 -11.31 0.97 -25.66
C ILE A 172 -11.46 0.41 -24.23
N SER A 173 -12.07 1.19 -23.35
CA SER A 173 -12.50 0.74 -22.01
C SER A 173 -14.02 0.82 -21.94
N LEU A 174 -14.63 -0.31 -21.57
CA LEU A 174 -16.07 -0.57 -21.49
C LEU A 174 -16.49 -1.00 -20.07
N ALA A 175 -15.62 -0.82 -19.07
CA ALA A 175 -15.80 -1.36 -17.73
C ALA A 175 -17.13 -0.94 -17.09
N PHE A 176 -17.77 -1.89 -16.41
CA PHE A 176 -19.06 -1.79 -15.73
C PHE A 176 -20.25 -1.36 -16.62
N CYS A 177 -20.11 -1.38 -17.95
CA CYS A 177 -21.20 -1.14 -18.89
C CYS A 177 -22.06 -2.39 -19.07
N ASN A 178 -22.93 -2.63 -18.08
CA ASN A 178 -23.72 -3.85 -17.87
C ASN A 178 -24.76 -4.21 -18.95
N LYS A 179 -24.76 -3.55 -20.12
CA LYS A 179 -25.68 -3.80 -21.26
C LYS A 179 -24.97 -4.17 -22.58
N PHE A 180 -23.64 -4.29 -22.61
CA PHE A 180 -22.94 -4.86 -23.77
C PHE A 180 -23.00 -6.39 -23.73
N SER A 181 -23.29 -7.01 -24.88
CA SER A 181 -23.38 -8.46 -25.04
C SER A 181 -22.39 -9.00 -26.08
N ASP A 182 -22.37 -10.32 -26.27
CA ASP A 182 -21.64 -10.99 -27.35
C ASP A 182 -21.89 -10.38 -28.74
N ARG A 183 -23.07 -9.78 -28.97
CA ARG A 183 -23.40 -9.08 -30.22
C ARG A 183 -22.60 -7.79 -30.38
N GLY A 184 -22.43 -7.02 -29.31
CA GLY A 184 -21.60 -5.82 -29.30
C GLY A 184 -20.14 -6.15 -29.58
N LEU A 185 -19.63 -7.22 -28.98
CA LEU A 185 -18.28 -7.74 -29.22
C LEU A 185 -18.11 -8.27 -30.65
N HIS A 186 -19.13 -8.93 -31.21
CA HIS A 186 -19.16 -9.34 -32.62
C HIS A 186 -19.14 -8.14 -33.59
N TYR A 187 -19.71 -6.99 -33.21
CA TYR A 187 -19.54 -5.76 -33.99
C TYR A 187 -18.11 -5.21 -33.89
N LEU A 188 -17.47 -5.22 -32.70
CA LEU A 188 -16.07 -4.79 -32.56
C LEU A 188 -15.11 -5.67 -33.36
N SER A 189 -15.28 -7.01 -33.35
CA SER A 189 -14.39 -7.94 -34.04
C SER A 189 -14.47 -7.86 -35.57
N ASN A 190 -15.67 -7.63 -36.11
CA ASN A 190 -15.90 -7.35 -37.54
C ASN A 190 -15.77 -5.85 -37.89
N GLY A 191 -15.43 -5.02 -36.90
CA GLY A 191 -15.27 -3.57 -37.06
C GLY A 191 -13.98 -3.18 -37.76
N LYS A 192 -13.97 -1.97 -38.34
CA LYS A 192 -12.78 -1.42 -39.03
C LYS A 192 -11.59 -1.20 -38.09
N CYS A 193 -11.85 -1.07 -36.79
CA CYS A 193 -10.85 -0.98 -35.72
C CYS A 193 -10.22 -2.33 -35.32
N SER A 194 -10.79 -3.49 -35.67
CA SER A 194 -10.41 -4.77 -35.06
C SER A 194 -8.94 -5.14 -35.24
N LYS A 195 -8.35 -4.78 -36.40
CA LYS A 195 -6.93 -5.01 -36.69
C LYS A 195 -6.00 -3.90 -36.16
N LYS A 196 -6.51 -2.92 -35.41
CA LYS A 196 -5.75 -1.85 -34.74
C LYS A 196 -5.97 -1.78 -33.24
N LEU A 197 -6.97 -2.46 -32.69
CA LEU A 197 -7.23 -2.49 -31.26
C LEU A 197 -6.10 -3.23 -30.52
N GLU A 198 -5.42 -2.50 -29.65
CA GLU A 198 -4.25 -2.90 -28.86
C GLU A 198 -4.56 -2.98 -27.35
N TYR A 199 -5.58 -2.27 -26.86
CA TYR A 199 -6.07 -2.33 -25.48
C TYR A 199 -7.59 -2.51 -25.47
N LEU A 200 -8.06 -3.49 -24.69
CA LEU A 200 -9.48 -3.74 -24.43
C LEU A 200 -9.70 -4.03 -22.94
N ASP A 201 -10.65 -3.33 -22.35
CA ASP A 201 -11.11 -3.51 -20.97
C ASP A 201 -12.63 -3.77 -20.95
N LEU A 202 -13.00 -4.90 -20.36
CA LEU A 202 -14.37 -5.42 -20.23
C LEU A 202 -14.73 -5.72 -18.77
N SER A 203 -14.05 -5.07 -17.82
CA SER A 203 -14.21 -5.36 -16.40
C SER A 203 -15.67 -5.20 -15.96
N GLY A 204 -16.24 -6.14 -15.20
CA GLY A 204 -17.66 -6.10 -14.82
C GLY A 204 -18.71 -6.18 -15.96
N CYS A 205 -18.34 -6.55 -17.20
CA CYS A 205 -19.30 -6.68 -18.32
C CYS A 205 -20.08 -8.01 -18.29
N LEU A 206 -20.88 -8.21 -17.23
CA LEU A 206 -21.53 -9.50 -16.87
C LEU A 206 -22.49 -10.12 -17.93
N GLN A 207 -22.84 -9.41 -19.01
CA GLN A 207 -23.64 -9.94 -20.13
C GLN A 207 -22.80 -10.55 -21.28
N VAL A 208 -21.47 -10.55 -21.16
CA VAL A 208 -20.56 -11.23 -22.10
C VAL A 208 -20.35 -12.69 -21.69
N THR A 209 -20.45 -13.60 -22.66
CA THR A 209 -20.27 -15.05 -22.48
C THR A 209 -18.99 -15.54 -23.21
N PRO A 210 -18.58 -16.82 -23.06
CA PRO A 210 -17.49 -17.40 -23.86
C PRO A 210 -17.65 -17.19 -25.38
N GLN A 211 -18.89 -17.11 -25.89
CA GLN A 211 -19.16 -16.84 -27.30
C GLN A 211 -18.74 -15.41 -27.71
N GLY A 212 -18.83 -14.43 -26.81
CA GLY A 212 -18.33 -13.07 -27.00
C GLY A 212 -16.81 -13.01 -27.07
N PHE A 213 -16.11 -13.78 -26.24
CA PHE A 213 -14.65 -13.93 -26.31
C PHE A 213 -14.21 -14.61 -27.60
N GLN A 214 -14.91 -15.66 -28.05
CA GLN A 214 -14.67 -16.28 -29.37
C GLN A 214 -14.85 -15.28 -30.52
N ASN A 215 -15.90 -14.44 -30.45
CA ASN A 215 -16.12 -13.37 -31.41
C ASN A 215 -14.93 -12.39 -31.44
N LEU A 216 -14.46 -11.91 -30.28
CA LEU A 216 -13.30 -11.02 -30.18
C LEU A 216 -12.04 -11.65 -30.78
N ALA A 217 -11.72 -12.88 -30.39
CA ALA A 217 -10.51 -13.58 -30.83
C ALA A 217 -10.40 -13.73 -32.36
N SER A 218 -11.53 -13.83 -33.07
CA SER A 218 -11.55 -13.86 -34.54
C SER A 218 -11.12 -12.53 -35.20
N GLY A 219 -11.42 -11.39 -34.55
CA GLY A 219 -11.18 -10.06 -35.07
C GLY A 219 -9.92 -9.41 -34.49
N CYS A 220 -9.88 -9.27 -33.17
CA CYS A 220 -8.97 -8.41 -32.40
C CYS A 220 -7.59 -9.06 -32.14
N ILE A 221 -7.00 -9.64 -33.18
CA ILE A 221 -5.74 -10.40 -33.12
C ILE A 221 -4.49 -9.58 -32.73
N ASN A 222 -4.61 -8.24 -32.70
CA ASN A 222 -3.52 -7.32 -32.35
C ASN A 222 -3.58 -6.80 -30.90
N LEU A 223 -4.51 -7.30 -30.07
CA LEU A 223 -4.58 -6.94 -28.66
C LEU A 223 -3.25 -7.22 -27.94
N THR A 224 -2.81 -6.22 -27.18
CA THR A 224 -1.63 -6.25 -26.31
C THR A 224 -2.00 -6.22 -24.84
N THR A 225 -3.14 -5.61 -24.49
CA THR A 225 -3.66 -5.52 -23.14
C THR A 225 -5.12 -5.94 -23.10
N LEU A 226 -5.45 -6.85 -22.19
CA LEU A 226 -6.80 -7.36 -21.96
C LEU A 226 -7.11 -7.33 -20.45
N ILE A 227 -8.05 -6.48 -20.05
CA ILE A 227 -8.48 -6.33 -18.64
C ILE A 227 -9.89 -6.90 -18.51
N LEU A 228 -10.05 -7.93 -17.68
CA LEU A 228 -11.30 -8.63 -17.39
C LEU A 228 -11.52 -8.69 -15.87
N ASP A 229 -11.35 -7.56 -15.19
CA ASP A 229 -11.48 -7.50 -13.72
C ASP A 229 -12.97 -7.54 -13.29
N ASP A 230 -13.26 -7.89 -12.03
CA ASP A 230 -14.61 -7.98 -11.47
C ASP A 230 -15.58 -8.85 -12.31
N PHE A 231 -15.08 -9.98 -12.82
CA PHE A 231 -15.80 -10.85 -13.76
C PHE A 231 -16.10 -12.22 -13.14
N PRO A 232 -17.04 -12.33 -12.17
CA PRO A 232 -17.29 -13.55 -11.40
C PRO A 232 -17.83 -14.74 -12.22
N THR A 233 -18.24 -14.53 -13.47
CA THR A 233 -18.70 -15.56 -14.41
C THR A 233 -17.62 -15.99 -15.43
N LEU A 234 -16.37 -15.50 -15.30
CA LEU A 234 -15.28 -15.77 -16.25
C LEU A 234 -14.74 -17.20 -16.07
N MET A 235 -14.81 -18.00 -17.13
CA MET A 235 -14.40 -19.41 -17.15
C MET A 235 -13.28 -19.66 -18.16
N ASP A 236 -12.58 -20.79 -18.04
CA ASP A 236 -11.34 -21.07 -18.77
C ASP A 236 -11.49 -21.01 -20.30
N ASP A 237 -12.60 -21.49 -20.86
CA ASP A 237 -12.89 -21.45 -22.30
C ASP A 237 -12.72 -20.04 -22.90
N SER A 238 -13.13 -19.00 -22.16
CA SER A 238 -13.00 -17.60 -22.57
C SER A 238 -11.54 -17.18 -22.74
N ILE A 239 -10.67 -17.63 -21.85
CA ILE A 239 -9.23 -17.33 -21.88
C ILE A 239 -8.55 -18.15 -22.98
N ILE A 240 -8.86 -19.45 -23.06
CA ILE A 240 -8.34 -20.38 -24.08
C ILE A 240 -8.61 -19.80 -25.47
N MET A 241 -9.87 -19.49 -25.81
CA MET A 241 -10.24 -18.97 -27.12
C MET A 241 -9.58 -17.62 -27.47
N MET A 242 -9.26 -16.77 -26.48
CA MET A 242 -8.48 -15.55 -26.71
C MET A 242 -7.01 -15.88 -26.99
N THR A 243 -6.38 -16.77 -26.21
CA THR A 243 -4.96 -17.14 -26.36
C THR A 243 -4.65 -17.83 -27.68
N GLU A 244 -5.59 -18.61 -28.24
CA GLU A 244 -5.45 -19.27 -29.56
C GLU A 244 -5.13 -18.31 -30.72
N LYS A 245 -5.48 -17.02 -30.60
CA LYS A 245 -5.49 -16.06 -31.73
C LYS A 245 -4.80 -14.75 -31.39
N CYS A 246 -5.02 -14.19 -30.19
CA CYS A 246 -4.45 -12.93 -29.73
C CYS A 246 -3.01 -13.10 -29.18
N HIS A 247 -2.13 -13.69 -29.97
CA HIS A 247 -0.72 -14.00 -29.62
C HIS A 247 0.16 -12.80 -29.23
N LYS A 248 -0.33 -11.57 -29.42
CA LYS A 248 0.36 -10.32 -29.08
C LYS A 248 0.02 -9.78 -27.68
N ILE A 249 -0.76 -10.51 -26.88
CA ILE A 249 -1.08 -10.09 -25.52
C ILE A 249 0.19 -10.08 -24.65
N HIS A 250 0.48 -8.90 -24.09
CA HIS A 250 1.57 -8.59 -23.17
C HIS A 250 1.06 -8.38 -21.73
N THR A 251 -0.18 -7.93 -21.57
CA THR A 251 -0.79 -7.60 -20.26
C THR A 251 -2.14 -8.26 -20.14
N VAL A 252 -2.34 -9.02 -19.06
CA VAL A 252 -3.66 -9.54 -18.67
C VAL A 252 -3.98 -9.22 -17.21
N SER A 253 -5.26 -8.98 -16.95
CA SER A 253 -5.79 -8.75 -15.61
C SER A 253 -7.11 -9.50 -15.42
N PHE A 254 -7.20 -10.25 -14.32
CA PHE A 254 -8.32 -11.08 -13.91
C PHE A 254 -8.60 -10.92 -12.41
N LEU A 255 -8.54 -9.69 -11.90
CA LEU A 255 -8.93 -9.39 -10.52
C LEU A 255 -10.43 -9.70 -10.34
N GLY A 256 -10.87 -10.07 -9.15
CA GLY A 256 -12.25 -10.46 -8.89
C GLY A 256 -12.78 -11.64 -9.72
N SER A 257 -11.90 -12.48 -10.27
CA SER A 257 -12.26 -13.60 -11.18
C SER A 257 -11.91 -14.99 -10.61
N PRO A 258 -12.65 -15.47 -9.58
CA PRO A 258 -12.29 -16.64 -8.78
C PRO A 258 -12.61 -18.01 -9.41
N LEU A 259 -13.12 -18.04 -10.65
CA LEU A 259 -13.51 -19.28 -11.34
C LEU A 259 -12.44 -19.85 -12.29
N LEU A 260 -11.49 -19.03 -12.75
CA LEU A 260 -10.38 -19.48 -13.61
C LEU A 260 -9.54 -20.57 -12.93
N THR A 261 -9.11 -21.59 -13.67
CA THR A 261 -8.29 -22.70 -13.18
C THR A 261 -6.92 -22.75 -13.85
N ASP A 262 -6.09 -23.73 -13.45
CA ASP A 262 -4.77 -23.97 -14.03
C ASP A 262 -4.77 -24.10 -15.58
N GLU A 263 -5.87 -24.50 -16.22
CA GLU A 263 -5.95 -24.59 -17.68
C GLU A 263 -5.86 -23.22 -18.36
N SER A 264 -6.50 -22.18 -17.84
CA SER A 264 -6.32 -20.80 -18.36
C SER A 264 -4.85 -20.39 -18.37
N PHE A 265 -4.14 -20.63 -17.26
CA PHE A 265 -2.78 -20.14 -17.09
C PHE A 265 -1.74 -20.99 -17.85
N LYS A 266 -2.01 -22.28 -18.11
CA LYS A 266 -1.25 -23.10 -19.06
C LYS A 266 -1.36 -22.59 -20.51
N HIS A 267 -2.52 -22.06 -20.90
CA HIS A 267 -2.74 -21.47 -22.22
C HIS A 267 -2.17 -20.05 -22.31
N LEU A 268 -2.33 -19.22 -21.27
CA LEU A 268 -1.66 -17.90 -21.16
C LEU A 268 -0.13 -18.02 -21.24
N ALA A 269 0.46 -19.10 -20.72
CA ALA A 269 1.89 -19.37 -20.84
C ALA A 269 2.36 -19.56 -22.30
N GLN A 270 1.47 -19.79 -23.28
CA GLN A 270 1.85 -19.80 -24.70
C GLN A 270 2.09 -18.39 -25.26
N LEU A 271 1.62 -17.35 -24.56
CA LEU A 271 1.91 -15.95 -24.86
C LEU A 271 3.33 -15.61 -24.41
N LYS A 272 4.33 -15.99 -25.22
CA LYS A 272 5.77 -15.78 -24.95
C LYS A 272 6.18 -14.31 -24.79
N GLN A 273 5.28 -13.36 -25.10
CA GLN A 273 5.46 -11.92 -24.93
C GLN A 273 4.77 -11.35 -23.68
N LEU A 274 4.18 -12.19 -22.83
CA LEU A 274 3.52 -11.78 -21.59
C LEU A 274 4.52 -11.11 -20.63
N ARG A 275 4.15 -9.91 -20.17
CA ARG A 275 4.93 -9.03 -19.27
C ARG A 275 4.19 -8.71 -17.98
N VAL A 276 2.86 -8.64 -18.01
CA VAL A 276 2.03 -8.31 -16.85
C VAL A 276 0.94 -9.35 -16.70
N LEU A 277 0.86 -9.93 -15.52
CA LEU A 277 -0.15 -10.90 -15.10
C LEU A 277 -0.73 -10.41 -13.77
N LYS A 278 -2.05 -10.23 -13.71
CA LYS A 278 -2.76 -9.94 -12.45
C LYS A 278 -3.89 -10.93 -12.19
N VAL A 279 -3.93 -11.44 -10.98
CA VAL A 279 -5.00 -12.27 -10.40
C VAL A 279 -5.08 -11.94 -8.91
N ASP A 280 -6.28 -11.90 -8.36
CA ASP A 280 -6.50 -11.95 -6.92
C ASP A 280 -7.66 -12.91 -6.56
N GLY A 281 -7.79 -13.27 -5.27
CA GLY A 281 -8.89 -14.08 -4.73
C GLY A 281 -9.02 -15.50 -5.31
N ASN A 282 -8.08 -15.94 -6.16
CA ASN A 282 -8.24 -17.16 -6.93
C ASN A 282 -7.64 -18.36 -6.20
N HIS A 283 -8.50 -19.12 -5.53
CA HIS A 283 -8.11 -20.36 -4.83
C HIS A 283 -8.07 -21.61 -5.74
N ARG A 284 -8.13 -21.45 -7.07
CA ARG A 284 -8.23 -22.55 -8.06
C ARG A 284 -6.95 -22.78 -8.88
N ILE A 285 -6.07 -21.79 -9.01
CA ILE A 285 -4.73 -21.96 -9.60
C ILE A 285 -3.78 -22.71 -8.66
N SER A 286 -2.68 -23.22 -9.18
CA SER A 286 -1.62 -23.89 -8.44
C SER A 286 -0.24 -23.74 -9.08
N ASP A 287 0.78 -24.27 -8.40
CA ASP A 287 2.17 -24.27 -8.88
C ASP A 287 2.36 -24.92 -10.25
N ASP A 288 1.43 -25.77 -10.71
CA ASP A 288 1.51 -26.44 -12.00
C ASP A 288 1.35 -25.51 -13.19
N SER A 289 0.43 -24.53 -13.11
CA SER A 289 0.32 -23.52 -14.17
C SER A 289 1.36 -22.42 -14.01
N MET A 290 1.65 -21.96 -12.79
CA MET A 290 2.69 -20.95 -12.55
C MET A 290 4.09 -21.42 -12.98
N ARG A 291 4.39 -22.72 -12.85
CA ARG A 291 5.60 -23.34 -13.41
C ARG A 291 5.65 -23.28 -14.94
N MET A 292 4.51 -23.38 -15.62
CA MET A 292 4.45 -23.20 -17.08
C MET A 292 4.67 -21.73 -17.46
N VAL A 293 3.99 -20.81 -16.77
CA VAL A 293 4.09 -19.36 -16.97
C VAL A 293 5.53 -18.88 -16.78
N GLY A 294 6.18 -19.16 -15.64
CA GLY A 294 7.57 -18.74 -15.38
C GLY A 294 8.60 -19.36 -16.35
N LYS A 295 8.32 -20.54 -16.90
CA LYS A 295 9.18 -21.24 -17.87
C LYS A 295 9.05 -20.69 -19.30
N LEU A 296 7.84 -20.33 -19.74
CA LEU A 296 7.55 -19.93 -21.12
C LEU A 296 7.50 -18.41 -21.34
N CYS A 297 7.31 -17.62 -20.27
CA CYS A 297 7.26 -16.16 -20.30
C CYS A 297 8.44 -15.56 -19.50
N PRO A 298 9.70 -15.72 -19.95
CA PRO A 298 10.89 -15.25 -19.21
C PRO A 298 11.01 -13.72 -19.12
N ASP A 299 10.25 -13.00 -19.95
CA ASP A 299 10.18 -11.53 -19.98
C ASP A 299 9.04 -10.93 -19.14
N LEU A 300 8.42 -11.72 -18.26
CA LEU A 300 7.53 -11.20 -17.22
C LEU A 300 8.20 -10.10 -16.39
N GLN A 301 7.45 -9.03 -16.13
CA GLN A 301 7.88 -7.79 -15.48
C GLN A 301 7.09 -7.55 -14.20
N HIS A 302 5.75 -7.58 -14.26
CA HIS A 302 4.90 -7.43 -13.10
C HIS A 302 3.97 -8.64 -12.93
N ILE A 303 4.04 -9.29 -11.77
CA ILE A 303 3.20 -10.42 -11.41
C ILE A 303 2.45 -10.06 -10.12
N TYR A 304 1.12 -10.15 -10.15
CA TYR A 304 0.24 -9.98 -9.00
C TYR A 304 -0.62 -11.25 -8.89
N LEU A 305 -0.53 -11.96 -7.76
CA LEU A 305 -1.20 -13.23 -7.47
C LEU A 305 -1.66 -13.22 -6.00
N THR A 306 -2.56 -12.30 -5.66
CA THR A 306 -2.96 -12.03 -4.27
C THR A 306 -4.05 -13.01 -3.80
N ASP A 307 -3.99 -13.49 -2.55
CA ASP A 307 -4.96 -14.46 -1.99
C ASP A 307 -5.10 -15.77 -2.82
N CYS A 308 -4.03 -16.12 -3.52
CA CYS A 308 -3.95 -17.34 -4.32
C CYS A 308 -3.53 -18.54 -3.45
N GLN A 309 -4.38 -18.87 -2.46
CA GLN A 309 -4.14 -19.79 -1.33
C GLN A 309 -3.65 -21.22 -1.64
N ARG A 310 -3.56 -21.62 -2.91
CA ARG A 310 -3.01 -22.90 -3.37
C ARG A 310 -1.56 -22.83 -3.86
N LEU A 311 -1.03 -21.65 -4.17
CA LEU A 311 0.37 -21.46 -4.61
C LEU A 311 1.35 -21.70 -3.46
N THR A 312 2.51 -22.28 -3.75
CA THR A 312 3.56 -22.59 -2.77
C THR A 312 4.94 -22.09 -3.22
N ASP A 313 5.98 -22.42 -2.47
CA ASP A 313 7.38 -22.08 -2.79
C ASP A 313 7.83 -22.53 -4.19
N SER A 314 7.14 -23.52 -4.78
CA SER A 314 7.33 -23.96 -6.16
C SER A 314 6.98 -22.88 -7.20
N THR A 315 6.04 -21.99 -6.89
CA THR A 315 5.72 -20.80 -7.71
C THR A 315 6.85 -19.78 -7.67
N LEU A 316 7.38 -19.43 -6.50
CA LEU A 316 8.52 -18.51 -6.40
C LEU A 316 9.76 -19.07 -7.11
N LYS A 317 10.06 -20.36 -6.92
CA LYS A 317 11.10 -21.08 -7.66
C LYS A 317 10.93 -21.06 -9.18
N SER A 318 9.69 -20.94 -9.66
CA SER A 318 9.40 -20.82 -11.09
C SER A 318 9.67 -19.41 -11.61
N PHE A 319 9.24 -18.37 -10.87
CA PHE A 319 9.48 -16.96 -11.24
C PHE A 319 10.90 -16.46 -10.98
N ALA A 320 11.69 -17.16 -10.17
CA ALA A 320 13.13 -16.96 -9.99
C ALA A 320 13.92 -16.86 -11.33
N ASN A 321 13.39 -17.46 -12.40
CA ASN A 321 14.01 -17.48 -13.73
C ASN A 321 13.56 -16.32 -14.65
N CYS A 322 12.57 -15.51 -14.25
CA CYS A 322 12.04 -14.39 -15.04
C CYS A 322 13.02 -13.20 -15.03
N ARG A 323 13.82 -13.08 -16.09
CA ARG A 323 14.98 -12.16 -16.20
C ARG A 323 14.60 -10.68 -16.34
N SER A 324 13.31 -10.37 -16.38
CA SER A 324 12.78 -9.02 -16.56
C SER A 324 11.84 -8.59 -15.42
N LEU A 325 11.71 -9.42 -14.37
CA LEU A 325 10.80 -9.19 -13.24
C LEU A 325 11.24 -7.97 -12.42
N THR A 326 10.31 -7.03 -12.23
CA THR A 326 10.49 -5.79 -11.48
C THR A 326 9.50 -5.67 -10.32
N VAL A 327 8.31 -6.26 -10.42
CA VAL A 327 7.27 -6.28 -9.37
C VAL A 327 6.76 -7.69 -9.19
N LEU A 328 6.75 -8.18 -7.96
CA LEU A 328 6.15 -9.45 -7.56
C LEU A 328 5.28 -9.25 -6.31
N ASN A 329 3.97 -9.25 -6.48
CA ASN A 329 3.01 -9.23 -5.38
C ASN A 329 2.36 -10.62 -5.24
N ILE A 330 2.61 -11.27 -4.11
CA ILE A 330 2.14 -12.60 -3.75
C ILE A 330 1.42 -12.55 -2.37
N ALA A 331 0.93 -11.36 -1.99
CA ALA A 331 0.24 -11.14 -0.72
C ALA A 331 -0.92 -12.13 -0.49
N ASP A 332 -1.19 -12.44 0.78
CA ASP A 332 -2.20 -13.39 1.23
C ASP A 332 -2.02 -14.85 0.75
N CYS A 333 -0.91 -15.17 0.06
CA CYS A 333 -0.57 -16.55 -0.29
C CYS A 333 -0.04 -17.34 0.92
N VAL A 334 -0.94 -17.76 1.81
CA VAL A 334 -0.70 -18.42 3.12
C VAL A 334 0.10 -19.74 3.12
N ARG A 335 0.62 -20.19 1.98
CA ARG A 335 1.49 -21.37 1.86
C ARG A 335 2.95 -21.07 1.48
N ILE A 336 3.24 -19.82 1.11
CA ILE A 336 4.59 -19.32 0.78
C ILE A 336 5.42 -19.21 2.05
N SER A 337 6.69 -19.60 1.98
CA SER A 337 7.63 -19.66 3.10
C SER A 337 9.04 -19.16 2.75
N ASP A 338 9.92 -19.14 3.76
CA ASP A 338 11.35 -18.79 3.62
C ASP A 338 12.06 -19.58 2.50
N ALA A 339 11.68 -20.84 2.27
CA ALA A 339 12.26 -21.65 1.20
C ALA A 339 11.90 -21.14 -0.20
N GLY A 340 10.70 -20.57 -0.36
CA GLY A 340 10.26 -19.91 -1.58
C GLY A 340 10.95 -18.58 -1.80
N VAL A 341 11.09 -17.77 -0.75
CA VAL A 341 11.83 -16.50 -0.83
C VAL A 341 13.31 -16.76 -1.16
N ARG A 342 13.95 -17.73 -0.51
CA ARG A 342 15.31 -18.18 -0.85
C ARG A 342 15.47 -18.52 -2.32
N HIS A 343 14.54 -19.31 -2.88
CA HIS A 343 14.57 -19.66 -4.29
C HIS A 343 14.35 -18.46 -5.23
N LEU A 344 13.65 -17.41 -4.77
CA LEU A 344 13.54 -16.16 -5.50
C LEU A 344 14.85 -15.36 -5.46
N THR A 345 15.48 -15.22 -4.29
CA THR A 345 16.71 -14.42 -4.11
C THR A 345 17.94 -15.04 -4.77
N GLU A 346 18.08 -16.38 -4.70
CA GLU A 346 19.04 -17.19 -5.48
C GLU A 346 18.77 -17.14 -7.01
N GLY A 347 17.68 -16.50 -7.44
CA GLY A 347 17.21 -16.42 -8.81
C GLY A 347 17.93 -15.39 -9.71
N VAL A 348 17.63 -15.47 -11.01
CA VAL A 348 18.07 -14.50 -12.02
C VAL A 348 17.18 -13.25 -12.04
N CYS A 349 15.95 -13.34 -11.52
CA CYS A 349 15.03 -12.20 -11.41
C CYS A 349 15.56 -11.09 -10.50
N THR A 350 16.34 -11.45 -9.49
CA THR A 350 16.78 -10.60 -8.38
C THR A 350 17.54 -9.36 -8.84
N ALA A 351 18.28 -9.45 -9.94
CA ALA A 351 19.03 -8.33 -10.53
C ALA A 351 18.16 -7.19 -11.12
N LYS A 352 16.82 -7.33 -11.12
CA LYS A 352 15.87 -6.29 -11.54
C LYS A 352 14.67 -6.10 -10.60
N LEU A 353 14.46 -6.99 -9.63
CA LEU A 353 13.32 -6.92 -8.72
C LEU A 353 13.39 -5.63 -7.88
N ARG A 354 12.32 -4.84 -7.89
CA ARG A 354 12.21 -3.55 -7.18
C ARG A 354 11.16 -3.58 -6.08
N GLU A 355 10.08 -4.30 -6.32
CA GLU A 355 8.96 -4.44 -5.41
C GLU A 355 8.68 -5.94 -5.20
N LEU A 356 8.70 -6.36 -3.94
CA LEU A 356 8.34 -7.70 -3.50
C LEU A 356 7.34 -7.56 -2.36
N ASN A 357 6.06 -7.82 -2.63
CA ASN A 357 5.01 -7.76 -1.63
C ASN A 357 4.64 -9.17 -1.16
N LEU A 358 4.92 -9.44 0.12
CA LEU A 358 4.66 -10.69 0.83
C LEU A 358 3.70 -10.46 2.03
N THR A 359 2.88 -9.41 1.99
CA THR A 359 1.90 -9.10 3.05
C THR A 359 0.98 -10.31 3.28
N ASN A 360 0.70 -10.66 4.53
CA ASN A 360 -0.03 -11.87 4.95
C ASN A 360 0.50 -13.22 4.38
N CYS A 361 1.76 -13.33 3.95
CA CYS A 361 2.40 -14.61 3.61
C CYS A 361 2.83 -15.38 4.87
N VAL A 362 1.87 -15.88 5.64
CA VAL A 362 2.01 -16.42 7.01
C VAL A 362 2.88 -17.68 7.24
N ARG A 363 3.85 -17.99 6.37
CA ARG A 363 4.95 -18.93 6.65
C ARG A 363 6.33 -18.39 6.26
N VAL A 364 6.39 -17.16 5.75
CA VAL A 364 7.62 -16.38 5.67
C VAL A 364 8.05 -16.02 7.10
N GLY A 365 9.34 -15.80 7.30
CA GLY A 365 9.98 -15.52 8.57
C GLY A 365 11.31 -14.80 8.40
N ASP A 366 12.11 -14.79 9.45
CA ASP A 366 13.35 -14.00 9.49
C ASP A 366 14.45 -14.53 8.56
N LEU A 367 14.37 -15.81 8.18
CA LEU A 367 15.26 -16.42 7.18
C LEU A 367 15.04 -15.79 5.80
N ALA A 368 13.80 -15.53 5.38
CA ALA A 368 13.54 -14.74 4.17
C ALA A 368 14.16 -13.35 4.23
N MET A 369 14.08 -12.67 5.38
CA MET A 369 14.68 -11.34 5.55
C MET A 369 16.21 -11.37 5.48
N ALA A 370 16.87 -12.41 6.01
CA ALA A 370 18.29 -12.63 5.81
C ALA A 370 18.63 -12.79 4.30
N PHE A 371 17.91 -13.66 3.59
CA PHE A 371 18.11 -13.87 2.15
C PHE A 371 17.83 -12.61 1.30
N LEU A 372 16.97 -11.70 1.77
CA LEU A 372 16.67 -10.42 1.12
C LEU A 372 17.71 -9.32 1.47
N LEU A 373 18.31 -9.35 2.65
CA LEU A 373 19.34 -8.40 3.08
C LEU A 373 20.67 -8.64 2.37
N GLU A 374 21.05 -9.90 2.12
CA GLU A 374 22.24 -10.25 1.31
C GLU A 374 22.23 -9.59 -0.08
N LEU A 375 21.05 -9.27 -0.63
CA LEU A 375 20.89 -8.64 -1.94
C LEU A 375 21.28 -7.16 -1.98
N ARG A 376 21.23 -6.45 -0.84
CA ARG A 376 21.56 -5.01 -0.77
C ARG A 376 23.06 -4.74 -0.62
N ILE A 377 23.89 -5.75 -0.37
CA ILE A 377 25.34 -5.62 -0.16
C ILE A 377 26.12 -5.79 -1.49
N GLY A 378 25.57 -5.23 -2.58
CA GLY A 378 25.96 -5.52 -3.98
C GLY A 378 26.12 -4.30 -4.89
N ASP A 379 26.61 -3.17 -4.36
CA ASP A 379 27.09 -1.96 -5.08
C ASP A 379 26.32 -1.50 -6.34
N SER A 380 25.44 -0.50 -6.20
CA SER A 380 25.53 0.70 -7.06
C SER A 380 24.76 1.91 -6.54
N CYS A 381 25.42 3.08 -6.63
CA CYS A 381 24.86 4.44 -6.55
C CYS A 381 24.22 4.91 -5.24
N LEU A 382 25.01 5.63 -4.43
CA LEU A 382 24.49 6.73 -3.61
C LEU A 382 23.92 7.82 -4.54
N GLY A 383 22.61 8.10 -4.49
CA GLY A 383 22.03 9.20 -5.25
C GLY A 383 20.50 9.22 -5.35
N GLN A 384 19.89 10.16 -4.60
CA GLN A 384 18.51 10.66 -4.69
C GLN A 384 17.32 9.75 -4.27
N GLN A 385 16.50 10.37 -3.42
CA GLN A 385 15.04 10.22 -3.22
C GLN A 385 14.41 8.82 -3.07
N GLY A 386 13.81 8.63 -1.90
CA GLY A 386 13.27 7.35 -1.45
C GLY A 386 11.96 6.91 -2.08
N HIS A 387 11.75 5.60 -1.95
CA HIS A 387 10.50 4.97 -1.54
C HIS A 387 10.89 3.63 -0.88
N ASP A 388 10.20 3.23 0.19
CA ASP A 388 10.56 2.06 0.98
C ASP A 388 9.36 1.10 1.09
N PRO A 389 9.49 -0.18 0.67
CA PRO A 389 8.47 -1.19 0.85
C PRO A 389 8.82 -2.15 2.00
N GLN A 390 7.93 -2.24 2.98
CA GLN A 390 8.04 -3.17 4.11
C GLN A 390 7.90 -4.63 3.67
N VAL A 391 8.65 -5.52 4.33
CA VAL A 391 8.32 -6.95 4.41
C VAL A 391 8.41 -7.37 5.87
N GLN A 392 7.37 -8.05 6.34
CA GLN A 392 7.24 -8.76 7.62
C GLN A 392 6.94 -10.23 7.29
N PHE A 393 7.17 -11.18 8.21
CA PHE A 393 6.24 -12.27 8.59
C PHE A 393 6.81 -13.18 9.68
N SER A 394 5.97 -14.05 10.23
CA SER A 394 6.33 -15.05 11.25
C SER A 394 5.36 -16.24 11.26
N ARG A 395 5.78 -17.43 11.75
CA ARG A 395 4.91 -18.37 12.52
C ARG A 395 5.61 -19.57 13.19
N GLN A 396 4.85 -20.25 14.06
CA GLN A 396 5.25 -21.41 14.89
C GLN A 396 4.62 -22.74 14.43
N ARG A 397 5.13 -23.88 14.92
CA ARG A 397 4.42 -25.08 15.47
C ARG A 397 5.46 -26.23 15.73
N ARG A 398 5.28 -27.22 16.63
CA ARG A 398 4.46 -27.41 17.87
C ARG A 398 4.86 -28.74 18.55
N GLN A 399 4.56 -28.90 19.86
CA GLN A 399 4.61 -30.17 20.65
C GLN A 399 6.04 -30.71 20.96
N GLN A 400 6.30 -31.51 22.01
CA GLN A 400 5.46 -32.08 23.09
C GLN A 400 6.22 -32.04 24.46
N SER A 401 5.76 -32.69 25.56
CA SER A 401 6.26 -32.36 26.92
C SER A 401 6.32 -33.49 27.97
N LYS A 402 7.24 -33.34 28.94
CA LYS A 402 7.18 -33.90 30.32
C LYS A 402 7.52 -32.81 31.36
N SER A 403 7.47 -33.12 32.66
CA SER A 403 7.54 -32.14 33.77
C SER A 403 8.07 -32.71 35.09
N ILE A 404 8.47 -31.82 36.02
CA ILE A 404 8.67 -32.02 37.47
C ILE A 404 8.30 -30.70 38.21
N ARG A 405 8.16 -30.71 39.55
CA ARG A 405 7.68 -29.59 40.40
C ARG A 405 8.73 -29.13 41.43
N PRO A 406 8.59 -27.91 42.00
CA PRO A 406 8.75 -27.73 43.45
C PRO A 406 7.45 -27.43 44.26
N ARG A 407 7.32 -26.27 44.93
CA ARG A 407 6.45 -26.02 46.11
C ARG A 407 5.88 -24.57 46.18
N ARG A 408 5.13 -24.26 47.26
CA ARG A 408 4.71 -22.91 47.73
C ARG A 408 5.24 -22.69 49.17
N MET A 409 5.25 -21.45 49.66
CA MET A 409 5.34 -21.11 51.10
C MET A 409 4.44 -19.89 51.42
N ASN A 410 4.06 -19.69 52.70
CA ASN A 410 2.96 -18.80 53.10
C ASN A 410 3.40 -17.49 53.81
N GLU A 411 2.58 -16.46 53.67
CA GLU A 411 2.81 -15.06 54.10
C GLU A 411 3.02 -14.87 55.62
N ARG A 412 2.53 -15.80 56.48
CA ARG A 412 2.69 -15.69 57.94
C ARG A 412 4.14 -15.69 58.44
N PHE A 413 5.12 -16.03 57.61
CA PHE A 413 6.54 -15.93 57.96
C PHE A 413 7.06 -14.47 57.95
N VAL A 414 6.48 -13.60 57.11
CA VAL A 414 7.01 -12.25 56.84
C VAL A 414 6.90 -11.32 58.06
N ALA A 415 5.79 -11.40 58.81
CA ALA A 415 5.52 -10.51 59.93
C ALA A 415 6.54 -10.63 61.09
N ASN A 416 7.21 -11.78 61.25
CA ASN A 416 8.16 -12.01 62.34
C ASN A 416 9.60 -11.53 62.03
N MET A 417 9.95 -11.24 60.77
CA MET A 417 11.29 -10.76 60.41
C MET A 417 11.45 -9.24 60.61
N ALA A 418 10.36 -8.48 60.58
CA ALA A 418 10.37 -7.01 60.67
C ALA A 418 10.97 -6.42 61.97
N GLN A 419 11.18 -7.24 63.02
CA GLN A 419 11.82 -6.83 64.28
C GLN A 419 13.33 -7.07 64.34
N LYS A 420 13.98 -7.60 63.28
CA LYS A 420 15.44 -7.75 63.21
C LYS A 420 16.03 -6.85 62.12
N GLY A 421 16.84 -5.87 62.53
CA GLY A 421 17.56 -4.97 61.62
C GLY A 421 18.74 -5.65 60.92
N GLY A 422 18.46 -6.61 60.04
CA GLY A 422 19.44 -7.27 59.17
C GLY A 422 19.40 -6.78 57.72
N LYS A 423 20.33 -7.30 56.89
CA LYS A 423 20.51 -6.91 55.47
C LYS A 423 19.27 -7.11 54.57
N GLU A 424 18.26 -7.86 55.01
CA GLU A 424 17.09 -8.29 54.22
C GLU A 424 15.97 -7.22 54.07
N LYS A 425 16.07 -6.07 54.75
CA LYS A 425 15.00 -5.05 54.77
C LYS A 425 14.70 -4.39 53.41
N PRO A 426 15.67 -4.02 52.55
CA PRO A 426 15.39 -3.38 51.26
C PRO A 426 14.60 -4.28 50.31
N ASP A 427 14.98 -5.56 50.20
CA ASP A 427 14.31 -6.54 49.33
C ASP A 427 12.82 -6.71 49.66
N LEU A 428 12.46 -6.59 50.94
CA LEU A 428 11.07 -6.63 51.37
C LEU A 428 10.30 -5.40 50.88
N LEU A 429 10.87 -4.19 50.98
CA LEU A 429 10.26 -2.96 50.46
C LEU A 429 10.08 -3.01 48.94
N TYR A 430 11.06 -3.55 48.21
CA TYR A 430 10.96 -3.75 46.76
C TYR A 430 9.81 -4.71 46.38
N ARG A 431 9.66 -5.83 47.11
CA ARG A 431 8.55 -6.80 46.91
C ARG A 431 7.19 -6.26 47.34
N LEU A 432 7.15 -5.23 48.18
CA LEU A 432 5.94 -4.50 48.59
C LEU A 432 5.62 -3.31 47.66
N GLU A 433 6.38 -3.14 46.57
CA GLU A 433 6.24 -2.05 45.60
C GLU A 433 6.49 -0.64 46.22
N GLN A 434 7.11 -0.57 47.40
CA GLN A 434 7.48 0.69 48.11
C GLN A 434 8.82 1.24 47.58
N TYR A 435 8.90 1.49 46.27
CA TYR A 435 10.16 1.76 45.57
C TYR A 435 10.90 3.01 46.09
N GLN A 436 10.18 4.07 46.49
CA GLN A 436 10.80 5.32 46.97
C GLN A 436 11.48 5.16 48.35
N GLU A 437 10.89 4.37 49.25
CA GLU A 437 11.51 4.01 50.53
C GLU A 437 12.70 3.09 50.31
N CYS A 438 12.57 2.13 49.38
CA CYS A 438 13.64 1.22 48.99
C CYS A 438 14.86 1.96 48.41
N TYR A 439 14.64 2.92 47.50
CA TYR A 439 15.69 3.78 46.93
C TYR A 439 16.45 4.55 48.01
N THR A 440 15.70 5.16 48.93
CA THR A 440 16.28 5.92 50.04
C THR A 440 17.17 5.04 50.92
N LEU A 441 16.76 3.79 51.16
CA LEU A 441 17.52 2.83 51.97
C LEU A 441 18.77 2.29 51.24
N TYR A 442 18.69 1.94 49.95
CA TYR A 442 19.88 1.56 49.17
C TYR A 442 20.87 2.70 49.00
N LYS A 443 20.39 3.96 48.90
CA LYS A 443 21.24 5.16 48.77
C LYS A 443 22.02 5.47 50.05
N ASP A 444 21.58 4.98 51.19
CA ASP A 444 22.30 5.02 52.47
C ASP A 444 23.26 3.83 52.61
N LEU A 445 22.79 2.60 52.28
CA LEU A 445 23.62 1.39 52.32
C LEU A 445 24.87 1.48 51.45
N LEU A 446 24.76 1.98 50.22
CA LEU A 446 25.89 2.19 49.29
C LEU A 446 26.88 3.27 49.74
N LYS A 447 26.50 4.15 50.67
CA LYS A 447 27.42 5.16 51.24
C LYS A 447 28.12 4.67 52.50
N ASN A 448 27.41 3.87 53.29
CA ASN A 448 27.80 3.53 54.66
C ASN A 448 28.38 2.10 54.78
N THR A 449 28.32 1.30 53.72
CA THR A 449 28.79 -0.11 53.70
C THR A 449 29.86 -0.30 52.64
N GLN A 450 31.05 -0.77 53.04
CA GLN A 450 32.06 -1.29 52.13
C GLN A 450 32.36 -2.74 52.52
N ASP A 451 31.84 -3.66 51.73
CA ASP A 451 32.07 -5.10 51.83
C ASP A 451 32.00 -5.74 50.42
N GLU A 452 32.28 -7.03 50.32
CA GLU A 452 32.35 -7.79 49.06
C GLU A 452 31.05 -7.84 48.24
N PHE A 453 29.91 -7.40 48.81
CA PHE A 453 28.59 -7.41 48.17
C PHE A 453 28.20 -6.07 47.53
N ASP A 454 29.17 -5.20 47.21
CA ASP A 454 28.83 -3.85 46.70
C ASP A 454 28.28 -3.84 45.27
N ALA A 455 28.83 -4.67 44.38
CA ALA A 455 28.29 -4.84 43.03
C ALA A 455 26.82 -5.31 43.05
N GLU A 456 26.47 -6.23 43.96
CA GLU A 456 25.07 -6.67 44.16
C GLU A 456 24.16 -5.51 44.61
N ARG A 457 24.64 -4.65 45.53
CA ARG A 457 23.90 -3.45 45.96
C ARG A 457 23.72 -2.45 44.81
N GLN A 458 24.72 -2.29 43.95
CA GLN A 458 24.63 -1.41 42.78
C GLN A 458 23.61 -1.95 41.76
N THR A 459 23.65 -3.25 41.43
CA THR A 459 22.64 -3.92 40.59
C THR A 459 21.23 -3.78 41.16
N ASN A 460 21.05 -3.96 42.47
CA ASN A 460 19.75 -3.79 43.13
C ASN A 460 19.29 -2.33 43.11
N MET A 461 20.18 -1.36 43.32
CA MET A 461 19.87 0.07 43.16
C MET A 461 19.40 0.40 41.73
N ALA A 462 20.06 -0.16 40.71
CA ALA A 462 19.65 0.02 39.32
C ALA A 462 18.22 -0.51 39.06
N ALA A 463 17.86 -1.66 39.64
CA ALA A 463 16.50 -2.21 39.56
C ALA A 463 15.45 -1.30 40.23
N VAL A 464 15.78 -0.71 41.38
CA VAL A 464 14.88 0.23 42.08
C VAL A 464 14.67 1.52 41.27
N VAL A 465 15.73 2.10 40.70
CA VAL A 465 15.61 3.31 39.85
C VAL A 465 14.83 3.02 38.57
N ALA A 466 15.04 1.86 37.95
CA ALA A 466 14.23 1.41 36.82
C ALA A 466 12.75 1.24 37.18
N ALA A 467 12.44 0.70 38.37
CA ALA A 467 11.07 0.54 38.86
C ALA A 467 10.37 1.88 39.12
N LEU A 468 11.05 2.83 39.79
CA LEU A 468 10.51 4.19 40.02
C LEU A 468 10.17 4.91 38.71
N GLN A 469 11.06 4.83 37.71
CA GLN A 469 10.87 5.49 36.42
C GLN A 469 9.80 4.80 35.55
N MET A 470 9.62 3.48 35.69
CA MET A 470 8.64 2.68 34.93
C MET A 470 7.23 2.70 35.50
N TRP A 471 7.07 2.80 36.82
CA TRP A 471 5.79 2.59 37.50
C TRP A 471 5.28 3.84 38.24
N ASP A 472 6.12 4.53 39.00
CA ASP A 472 5.73 5.74 39.77
C ASP A 472 5.88 7.04 38.98
N VAL A 473 6.51 7.00 37.80
CA VAL A 473 6.75 8.14 36.89
C VAL A 473 7.42 9.33 37.59
N GLN A 474 8.29 9.03 38.55
CA GLN A 474 9.21 10.00 39.14
C GLN A 474 10.30 10.36 38.12
N ASN A 475 10.67 11.63 38.00
CA ASN A 475 11.88 12.05 37.28
C ASN A 475 13.10 11.76 38.16
N VAL A 476 13.48 10.49 38.28
CA VAL A 476 14.65 10.07 39.05
C VAL A 476 15.89 10.29 38.19
N GLU A 477 16.92 10.94 38.74
CA GLU A 477 18.22 11.04 38.06
C GLU A 477 18.85 9.65 37.88
N ASP A 478 19.54 9.45 36.75
CA ASP A 478 20.27 8.22 36.47
C ASP A 478 21.24 7.93 37.63
N ALA A 479 21.28 6.66 38.07
CA ALA A 479 22.14 6.25 39.17
C ALA A 479 23.64 6.39 38.84
N GLY A 480 24.01 6.52 37.56
CA GLY A 480 25.38 6.77 37.12
C GLY A 480 26.32 5.59 37.39
N LEU A 481 25.78 4.38 37.40
CA LEU A 481 26.49 3.15 37.71
C LEU A 481 27.26 2.63 36.49
N ASP A 482 28.46 2.09 36.72
CA ASP A 482 29.28 1.51 35.67
C ASP A 482 28.65 0.24 35.11
N GLU A 483 28.60 0.15 33.77
CA GLU A 483 27.82 -0.86 33.06
C GLU A 483 28.64 -2.13 32.75
N ASP A 484 29.28 -2.67 33.78
CA ASP A 484 30.24 -3.76 33.66
C ASP A 484 29.60 -5.15 33.80
N SER A 485 28.31 -5.22 34.13
CA SER A 485 27.52 -6.45 34.20
C SER A 485 26.28 -6.41 33.28
N TYR A 486 25.74 -7.59 32.94
CA TYR A 486 24.53 -7.68 32.10
C TYR A 486 23.27 -7.22 32.84
N GLU A 487 23.20 -7.42 34.16
CA GLU A 487 22.08 -7.00 35.02
C GLU A 487 22.00 -5.47 35.10
N VAL A 488 23.14 -4.78 35.28
CA VAL A 488 23.17 -3.30 35.27
C VAL A 488 22.76 -2.78 33.88
N CYS A 489 23.24 -3.41 32.80
CA CYS A 489 22.83 -3.06 31.43
C CYS A 489 21.32 -3.27 31.19
N TYR A 490 20.76 -4.37 31.70
CA TYR A 490 19.33 -4.69 31.61
C TYR A 490 18.47 -3.71 32.43
N ASN A 491 18.89 -3.40 33.65
CA ASN A 491 18.19 -2.44 34.52
C ASN A 491 18.23 -1.01 33.95
N ASN A 492 19.39 -0.54 33.45
CA ASN A 492 19.45 0.74 32.73
C ASN A 492 18.55 0.71 31.49
N ALA A 493 18.53 -0.37 30.71
CA ALA A 493 17.60 -0.48 29.59
C ALA A 493 16.11 -0.35 30.01
N CYS A 494 15.73 -0.89 31.16
CA CYS A 494 14.38 -0.74 31.72
C CYS A 494 14.09 0.69 32.17
N TYR A 495 15.05 1.37 32.81
CA TYR A 495 14.97 2.81 33.11
C TYR A 495 14.80 3.65 31.82
N GLN A 496 15.59 3.40 30.77
CA GLN A 496 15.47 4.09 29.47
C GLN A 496 14.13 3.82 28.76
N ILE A 497 13.49 2.67 28.97
CA ILE A 497 12.11 2.40 28.50
C ILE A 497 11.11 3.29 29.24
N GLY A 498 11.28 3.50 30.55
CA GLY A 498 10.47 4.42 31.34
C GLY A 498 10.63 5.88 30.89
N CYS A 499 11.85 6.31 30.58
CA CYS A 499 12.16 7.61 30.00
C CYS A 499 11.67 7.80 28.55
N GLY A 500 11.20 6.74 27.89
CA GLY A 500 10.79 6.77 26.47
C GLY A 500 11.95 6.77 25.45
N ASN A 501 13.19 6.58 25.89
CA ASN A 501 14.40 6.56 25.06
C ASN A 501 14.59 5.21 24.35
N LEU A 502 13.61 4.82 23.51
CA LEU A 502 13.48 3.45 22.97
C LEU A 502 14.63 3.01 22.03
N ASP A 503 15.44 3.92 21.50
CA ASP A 503 16.66 3.57 20.74
C ASP A 503 17.85 3.28 21.66
N LEU A 504 18.02 4.06 22.74
CA LEU A 504 19.05 3.81 23.74
C LEU A 504 18.77 2.52 24.51
N ALA A 505 17.51 2.25 24.87
CA ALA A 505 17.10 0.97 25.45
C ALA A 505 17.42 -0.24 24.53
N GLU A 506 17.30 -0.09 23.20
CA GLU A 506 17.61 -1.18 22.27
C GLU A 506 19.12 -1.49 22.24
N LEU A 507 19.96 -0.46 22.38
CA LEU A 507 21.41 -0.60 22.50
C LEU A 507 21.80 -1.26 23.83
N LYS A 508 21.17 -0.87 24.95
CA LYS A 508 21.48 -1.38 26.29
C LYS A 508 21.07 -2.84 26.47
N LEU A 509 19.90 -3.27 25.97
CA LEU A 509 19.52 -4.69 25.96
C LEU A 509 20.44 -5.54 25.06
N LYS A 510 20.92 -4.99 23.93
CA LYS A 510 21.90 -5.70 23.08
C LYS A 510 23.24 -5.87 23.78
N LYS A 511 23.72 -4.86 24.50
CA LYS A 511 24.92 -4.95 25.35
C LYS A 511 24.77 -6.02 26.44
N ALA A 512 23.59 -6.11 27.07
CA ALA A 512 23.30 -7.14 28.06
C ALA A 512 23.26 -8.57 27.46
N GLU A 513 22.66 -8.76 26.28
CA GLU A 513 22.72 -10.04 25.55
C GLU A 513 24.15 -10.37 25.07
N GLU A 514 24.97 -9.37 24.72
CA GLU A 514 26.38 -9.58 24.36
C GLU A 514 27.25 -9.98 25.56
N PHE A 515 27.03 -9.39 26.75
CA PHE A 515 27.71 -9.82 27.98
C PHE A 515 27.43 -11.29 28.31
N LEU A 516 26.15 -11.69 28.44
CA LEU A 516 25.77 -13.08 28.75
C LEU A 516 26.35 -14.09 27.74
N ARG A 517 26.43 -13.73 26.46
CA ARG A 517 26.95 -14.62 25.41
C ARG A 517 28.48 -14.78 25.41
N ASN A 518 29.18 -13.90 26.11
CA ASN A 518 30.64 -13.94 26.26
C ASN A 518 31.08 -14.50 27.63
N ASP A 519 30.14 -14.77 28.53
CA ASP A 519 30.39 -15.45 29.79
C ASP A 519 30.72 -16.93 29.54
N SER A 520 31.82 -17.42 30.13
CA SER A 520 32.29 -18.80 30.00
C SER A 520 31.78 -19.76 31.06
N ASP A 521 31.16 -19.22 32.12
CA ASP A 521 30.98 -19.94 33.39
C ASP A 521 29.52 -20.43 33.55
N LEU A 522 28.62 -20.01 32.65
CA LEU A 522 27.22 -20.46 32.54
C LEU A 522 27.08 -21.73 31.67
N THR A 523 26.17 -22.63 32.04
CA THR A 523 25.76 -23.74 31.16
C THR A 523 24.82 -23.28 30.04
N GLU A 524 24.68 -24.08 28.97
CA GLU A 524 23.72 -23.79 27.89
C GLU A 524 22.26 -23.68 28.38
N GLU A 525 21.88 -24.37 29.46
CA GLU A 525 20.53 -24.31 30.03
C GLU A 525 20.32 -23.01 30.83
N GLU A 526 21.28 -22.60 31.66
CA GLU A 526 21.24 -21.34 32.42
C GLU A 526 21.28 -20.11 31.50
N LEU A 527 22.15 -20.16 30.48
CA LEU A 527 22.29 -19.10 29.48
C LEU A 527 20.99 -18.85 28.70
N ASP A 528 20.25 -19.91 28.33
CA ASP A 528 18.99 -19.76 27.58
C ASP A 528 17.77 -19.46 28.47
N GLU A 529 17.87 -19.63 29.81
CA GLU A 529 16.92 -19.05 30.78
C GLU A 529 17.14 -17.54 30.96
N GLU A 530 18.37 -17.06 31.23
CA GLU A 530 18.64 -15.63 31.41
C GLU A 530 18.44 -14.83 30.11
N LEU A 531 18.88 -15.36 28.96
CA LEU A 531 18.58 -14.76 27.66
C LEU A 531 17.08 -14.74 27.35
N ALA A 532 16.25 -15.60 27.97
CA ALA A 532 14.80 -15.50 27.81
C ALA A 532 14.21 -14.25 28.50
N ILE A 533 14.81 -13.78 29.60
CA ILE A 533 14.41 -12.54 30.29
C ILE A 533 14.75 -11.32 29.42
N ILE A 534 15.98 -11.24 28.91
CA ILE A 534 16.42 -10.15 28.02
C ILE A 534 15.59 -10.13 26.72
N ARG A 535 15.39 -11.29 26.07
CA ARG A 535 14.57 -11.39 24.85
C ARG A 535 13.10 -11.06 25.10
N PHE A 536 12.55 -11.36 26.28
CA PHE A 536 11.20 -10.94 26.66
C PHE A 536 11.09 -9.40 26.75
N GLN A 537 12.03 -8.74 27.43
CA GLN A 537 12.05 -7.29 27.57
C GLN A 537 12.35 -6.57 26.24
N MET A 538 13.19 -7.17 25.39
CA MET A 538 13.37 -6.74 24.00
C MET A 538 12.06 -6.86 23.21
N GLY A 539 11.28 -7.93 23.42
CA GLY A 539 9.93 -8.05 22.85
C GLY A 539 9.01 -6.89 23.26
N TYR A 540 9.02 -6.49 24.53
CA TYR A 540 8.27 -5.33 25.02
C TYR A 540 8.74 -4.01 24.40
N LEU A 541 10.06 -3.81 24.29
CA LEU A 541 10.65 -2.66 23.63
C LEU A 541 10.25 -2.56 22.15
N LEU A 542 10.37 -3.66 21.40
CA LEU A 542 9.97 -3.70 19.99
C LEU A 542 8.47 -3.42 19.83
N GLN A 543 7.63 -3.91 20.74
CA GLN A 543 6.20 -3.59 20.75
C GLN A 543 5.94 -2.09 20.99
N LYS A 544 6.66 -1.46 21.93
CA LYS A 544 6.62 0.01 22.16
C LYS A 544 7.06 0.81 20.94
N LYS A 545 8.03 0.31 20.16
CA LYS A 545 8.49 0.91 18.89
C LYS A 545 7.57 0.61 17.69
N GLY A 546 6.43 -0.05 17.90
CA GLY A 546 5.50 -0.45 16.82
C GLY A 546 5.96 -1.64 15.98
N ARG A 547 7.12 -2.24 16.28
CA ARG A 547 7.69 -3.45 15.66
C ARG A 547 6.98 -4.71 16.21
N CYS A 548 5.64 -4.72 16.11
CA CYS A 548 4.77 -5.70 16.78
C CYS A 548 4.96 -7.14 16.31
N GLU A 549 5.39 -7.38 15.07
CA GLU A 549 5.69 -8.74 14.61
C GLU A 549 7.00 -9.27 15.20
N GLU A 550 8.05 -8.45 15.29
CA GLU A 550 9.32 -8.84 15.91
C GLU A 550 9.14 -9.06 17.42
N ALA A 551 8.34 -8.21 18.06
CA ALA A 551 7.85 -8.45 19.42
C ALA A 551 7.12 -9.79 19.56
N ALA A 552 6.18 -10.09 18.64
CA ALA A 552 5.48 -11.35 18.62
C ALA A 552 6.43 -12.53 18.38
N GLN A 553 7.45 -12.40 17.53
CA GLN A 553 8.47 -13.43 17.31
C GLN A 553 9.24 -13.70 18.62
N LEU A 554 9.79 -12.68 19.28
CA LEU A 554 10.53 -12.83 20.55
C LEU A 554 9.66 -13.43 21.66
N TYR A 555 8.43 -12.92 21.86
CA TYR A 555 7.47 -13.53 22.77
C TYR A 555 7.18 -15.01 22.41
N ASN A 556 7.04 -15.33 21.12
CA ASN A 556 6.82 -16.71 20.67
C ASN A 556 8.10 -17.57 20.65
N GLN A 557 9.29 -17.00 20.84
CA GLN A 557 10.55 -17.71 21.10
C GLN A 557 10.64 -18.03 22.59
N VAL A 558 10.54 -17.02 23.47
CA VAL A 558 10.50 -17.20 24.93
C VAL A 558 9.40 -18.20 25.34
N GLN A 559 8.20 -18.12 24.75
CA GLN A 559 7.11 -19.07 25.02
C GLN A 559 7.37 -20.50 24.49
N LYS A 560 8.32 -20.73 23.56
CA LYS A 560 8.79 -22.08 23.21
C LYS A 560 9.75 -22.62 24.27
N ASN A 561 10.68 -21.79 24.74
CA ASN A 561 11.68 -22.14 25.74
C ASN A 561 11.03 -22.45 27.11
N ARG A 562 9.83 -21.91 27.37
CA ARG A 562 9.04 -22.11 28.60
C ARG A 562 9.77 -21.53 29.83
N PRO A 563 9.80 -20.19 30.01
CA PRO A 563 10.43 -19.58 31.18
C PRO A 563 9.95 -20.25 32.47
N SER A 564 10.91 -20.53 33.35
CA SER A 564 10.70 -21.12 34.67
C SER A 564 9.76 -20.27 35.54
N ASP A 565 9.79 -18.94 35.37
CA ASP A 565 8.84 -18.03 36.00
C ASP A 565 7.48 -17.93 35.27
N VAL A 566 6.43 -18.20 36.04
CA VAL A 566 5.02 -18.10 35.60
C VAL A 566 4.54 -16.66 35.42
N GLY A 567 5.19 -15.67 36.04
CA GLY A 567 4.92 -14.24 35.84
C GLY A 567 5.28 -13.79 34.42
N ILE A 568 6.49 -14.11 33.94
CA ILE A 568 6.88 -13.90 32.53
C ILE A 568 5.86 -14.55 31.60
N GLY A 569 5.48 -15.82 31.86
CA GLY A 569 4.47 -16.53 31.06
C GLY A 569 3.11 -15.84 31.00
N ALA A 570 2.69 -15.16 32.08
CA ALA A 570 1.45 -14.38 32.15
C ALA A 570 1.53 -13.05 31.39
N VAL A 571 2.56 -12.22 31.65
CA VAL A 571 2.72 -10.92 30.98
C VAL A 571 2.92 -11.10 29.47
N LEU A 572 3.73 -12.09 29.06
CA LEU A 572 3.91 -12.47 27.66
C LEU A 572 2.59 -12.90 27.01
N SER A 573 1.77 -13.69 27.71
CA SER A 573 0.44 -14.08 27.21
C SER A 573 -0.50 -12.90 27.04
N ASN A 574 -0.46 -11.92 27.96
CA ASN A 574 -1.17 -10.65 27.84
C ASN A 574 -0.67 -9.80 26.66
N ASN A 575 0.65 -9.66 26.50
CA ASN A 575 1.23 -8.83 25.44
C ASN A 575 0.90 -9.40 24.05
N LEU A 576 0.89 -10.72 23.89
CA LEU A 576 0.38 -11.38 22.68
C LEU A 576 -1.13 -11.18 22.45
N VAL A 577 -1.96 -11.00 23.49
CA VAL A 577 -3.36 -10.58 23.32
C VAL A 577 -3.45 -9.15 22.76
N THR A 578 -2.63 -8.23 23.27
CA THR A 578 -2.63 -6.83 22.77
C THR A 578 -2.11 -6.71 21.34
N ILE A 579 -1.19 -7.60 20.90
CA ILE A 579 -0.76 -7.69 19.50
C ILE A 579 -1.88 -8.26 18.61
N ASN A 580 -2.60 -9.28 19.08
CA ASN A 580 -3.74 -9.85 18.36
C ASN A 580 -4.89 -8.85 18.13
N LYS A 581 -5.12 -7.91 19.07
CA LYS A 581 -6.24 -6.94 19.04
C LYS A 581 -7.61 -7.64 18.90
N ASP A 582 -8.37 -7.28 17.85
CA ASP A 582 -9.65 -7.89 17.47
C ASP A 582 -9.49 -9.19 16.66
N GLN A 583 -8.28 -9.49 16.18
CA GLN A 583 -7.99 -10.70 15.41
C GLN A 583 -7.84 -11.92 16.33
N ASN A 584 -8.20 -13.09 15.81
CA ASN A 584 -8.00 -14.39 16.49
C ASN A 584 -8.55 -14.44 17.94
N VAL A 585 -9.68 -13.80 18.22
CA VAL A 585 -10.30 -13.65 19.57
C VAL A 585 -10.32 -14.95 20.39
N PHE A 586 -10.54 -16.11 19.76
CA PHE A 586 -10.50 -17.42 20.43
C PHE A 586 -9.10 -17.79 20.98
N ASP A 587 -8.04 -17.49 20.24
CA ASP A 587 -6.66 -17.68 20.69
C ASP A 587 -6.30 -16.70 21.80
N SER A 588 -6.73 -15.43 21.67
CA SER A 588 -6.60 -14.41 22.71
C SER A 588 -7.33 -14.83 24.00
N LYS A 589 -8.54 -15.37 23.90
CA LYS A 589 -9.32 -15.91 25.03
C LYS A 589 -8.71 -17.17 25.65
N ARG A 590 -7.87 -17.91 24.92
CA ARG A 590 -7.04 -18.99 25.49
C ARG A 590 -5.81 -18.42 26.22
N LYS A 591 -5.13 -17.43 25.65
CA LYS A 591 -3.96 -16.76 26.25
C LYS A 591 -4.32 -15.99 27.52
N MET A 592 -5.44 -15.26 27.54
CA MET A 592 -5.85 -14.46 28.69
C MET A 592 -6.06 -15.32 29.96
N LYS A 593 -6.55 -16.57 29.82
CA LYS A 593 -6.63 -17.52 30.95
C LYS A 593 -5.28 -17.88 31.58
N SER A 594 -4.18 -17.73 30.86
CA SER A 594 -2.82 -17.88 31.39
C SER A 594 -2.32 -16.62 32.09
N ALA A 595 -2.85 -15.44 31.75
CA ALA A 595 -2.54 -14.19 32.41
C ALA A 595 -3.35 -13.95 33.70
N THR A 596 -4.54 -14.53 33.82
CA THR A 596 -5.49 -14.28 34.94
C THR A 596 -5.62 -15.43 35.94
N GLY A 597 -4.78 -16.46 35.85
CA GLY A 597 -4.83 -17.63 36.73
C GLY A 597 -4.43 -17.35 38.19
N ASP A 598 -5.02 -18.07 39.14
CA ASP A 598 -4.72 -17.92 40.58
C ASP A 598 -3.26 -18.27 40.94
N ASN A 599 -2.53 -18.93 40.04
CA ASN A 599 -1.10 -19.23 40.20
C ASN A 599 -0.17 -18.05 39.86
N VAL A 600 -0.67 -16.97 39.24
CA VAL A 600 0.13 -15.78 38.88
C VAL A 600 -0.24 -14.50 39.64
N LYS A 601 -1.35 -14.49 40.39
CA LYS A 601 -1.79 -13.34 41.19
C LYS A 601 -0.74 -12.83 42.19
N GLY A 602 0.05 -13.74 42.78
CA GLY A 602 1.18 -13.40 43.69
C GLY A 602 2.54 -13.23 43.00
N LYS A 603 2.55 -13.01 41.68
CA LYS A 603 3.77 -12.89 40.85
C LYS A 603 3.80 -11.65 39.94
N LEU A 604 2.64 -11.07 39.64
CA LEU A 604 2.52 -9.83 38.87
C LEU A 604 2.53 -8.61 39.80
N THR A 605 3.06 -7.47 39.33
CA THR A 605 2.95 -6.19 40.08
C THR A 605 1.54 -5.62 40.05
N SER A 606 1.21 -4.64 40.90
CA SER A 606 -0.11 -3.98 40.92
C SER A 606 -0.47 -3.37 39.56
N VAL A 607 0.45 -2.63 38.95
CA VAL A 607 0.27 -2.05 37.61
C VAL A 607 0.11 -3.13 36.53
N GLN A 608 0.87 -4.23 36.61
CA GLN A 608 0.71 -5.36 35.67
C GLN A 608 -0.68 -6.02 35.78
N LYS A 609 -1.19 -6.22 37.00
CA LYS A 609 -2.55 -6.76 37.23
C LYS A 609 -3.61 -5.85 36.60
N GLN A 610 -3.49 -4.54 36.81
CA GLN A 610 -4.39 -3.53 36.25
C GLN A 610 -4.38 -3.56 34.71
N ILE A 611 -3.20 -3.59 34.08
CA ILE A 611 -3.05 -3.70 32.62
C ILE A 611 -3.70 -4.99 32.08
N VAL A 612 -3.47 -6.14 32.74
CA VAL A 612 -4.09 -7.42 32.35
C VAL A 612 -5.61 -7.35 32.41
N ALA A 613 -6.17 -6.75 33.47
CA ALA A 613 -7.62 -6.61 33.64
C ALA A 613 -8.25 -5.65 32.61
N VAL A 614 -7.61 -4.51 32.32
CA VAL A 614 -8.04 -3.58 31.24
C VAL A 614 -8.03 -4.29 29.88
N ASN A 615 -7.01 -5.09 29.59
CA ASN A 615 -6.96 -5.91 28.38
C ASN A 615 -8.02 -7.02 28.37
N GLN A 616 -8.42 -7.54 29.54
CA GLN A 616 -9.54 -8.48 29.66
C GLN A 616 -10.89 -7.79 29.37
N CYS A 617 -11.12 -6.56 29.84
CA CYS A 617 -12.30 -5.77 29.46
C CYS A 617 -12.39 -5.58 27.94
N LEU A 618 -11.30 -5.12 27.31
CA LEU A 618 -11.21 -4.99 25.85
C LEU A 618 -11.47 -6.32 25.14
N LEU A 619 -10.91 -7.43 25.64
CA LEU A 619 -11.14 -8.75 25.07
C LEU A 619 -12.60 -9.22 25.22
N HIS A 620 -13.29 -8.90 26.32
CA HIS A 620 -14.73 -9.14 26.45
C HIS A 620 -15.54 -8.30 25.45
N MET A 621 -15.16 -7.03 25.26
CA MET A 621 -15.74 -6.13 24.25
C MET A 621 -15.60 -6.73 22.83
N TYR A 622 -14.39 -7.13 22.42
CA TYR A 622 -14.15 -7.77 21.11
C TYR A 622 -14.76 -9.18 21.00
N SER A 623 -14.92 -9.90 22.11
CA SER A 623 -15.64 -11.19 22.17
C SER A 623 -17.17 -11.06 22.11
N ASN A 624 -17.71 -9.84 21.96
CA ASN A 624 -19.13 -9.52 22.03
C ASN A 624 -19.81 -9.97 23.34
N GLN A 625 -19.12 -9.79 24.47
CA GLN A 625 -19.58 -10.12 25.82
C GLN A 625 -19.81 -8.84 26.63
N GLY A 626 -20.73 -7.97 26.18
CA GLY A 626 -20.92 -6.62 26.70
C GLY A 626 -21.17 -6.54 28.21
N GLU A 627 -22.03 -7.40 28.76
CA GLU A 627 -22.32 -7.47 30.21
C GLU A 627 -21.06 -7.78 31.04
N LEU A 628 -20.21 -8.69 30.57
CA LEU A 628 -18.95 -9.03 31.25
C LEU A 628 -17.92 -7.91 31.11
N CYS A 629 -17.90 -7.22 29.96
CA CYS A 629 -17.05 -6.05 29.76
C CYS A 629 -17.39 -4.93 30.76
N LEU A 630 -18.68 -4.58 30.86
CA LEU A 630 -19.18 -3.56 31.80
C LEU A 630 -18.92 -3.96 33.24
N LYS A 631 -19.27 -5.19 33.66
CA LYS A 631 -19.03 -5.64 35.04
C LYS A 631 -17.56 -5.62 35.42
N GLN A 632 -16.66 -6.04 34.54
CA GLN A 632 -15.21 -6.03 34.78
C GLN A 632 -14.67 -4.58 34.86
N ALA A 633 -15.23 -3.66 34.07
CA ALA A 633 -14.87 -2.24 34.12
C ALA A 633 -15.42 -1.51 35.36
N GLU A 634 -16.63 -1.85 35.82
CA GLU A 634 -17.22 -1.37 37.08
C GLU A 634 -16.48 -1.89 38.31
N GLU A 635 -15.90 -3.09 38.22
CA GLU A 635 -15.02 -3.67 39.25
C GLU A 635 -13.69 -2.92 39.30
N LEU A 636 -13.04 -2.70 38.15
CA LEU A 636 -11.82 -1.90 38.05
C LEU A 636 -12.00 -0.45 38.51
N HIS A 637 -13.13 0.20 38.18
CA HIS A 637 -13.41 1.57 38.65
C HIS A 637 -13.62 1.67 40.16
N ARG A 638 -13.92 0.55 40.84
CA ARG A 638 -14.03 0.47 42.30
C ARG A 638 -12.67 0.22 42.96
N GLU A 639 -11.76 -0.47 42.26
CA GLU A 639 -10.37 -0.69 42.70
C GLU A 639 -9.50 0.55 42.47
N ASP A 640 -9.67 1.22 41.32
CA ASP A 640 -9.02 2.48 40.96
C ASP A 640 -10.04 3.46 40.30
N PRO A 641 -10.56 4.44 41.06
CA PRO A 641 -11.43 5.49 40.54
C PRO A 641 -10.77 6.42 39.52
N ASP A 642 -9.44 6.57 39.54
CA ASP A 642 -8.66 7.48 38.70
C ASP A 642 -8.31 6.88 37.31
N LEU A 643 -8.54 5.57 37.13
CA LEU A 643 -8.26 4.83 35.91
C LEU A 643 -9.22 5.19 34.75
N MET A 644 -8.86 6.22 33.97
CA MET A 644 -9.64 6.69 32.82
C MET A 644 -10.06 5.57 31.84
N SER A 645 -9.24 4.53 31.66
CA SER A 645 -9.48 3.48 30.66
C SER A 645 -10.73 2.64 30.93
N CYS A 646 -11.11 2.39 32.20
CA CYS A 646 -12.33 1.63 32.52
C CYS A 646 -13.61 2.41 32.13
N VAL A 647 -13.58 3.73 32.28
CA VAL A 647 -14.68 4.64 31.90
C VAL A 647 -14.79 4.74 30.38
N LEU A 648 -13.65 4.89 29.67
CA LEU A 648 -13.63 4.90 28.20
C LEU A 648 -14.15 3.58 27.60
N ILE A 649 -13.79 2.43 28.18
CA ILE A 649 -14.28 1.12 27.73
C ILE A 649 -15.78 0.97 27.98
N SER A 650 -16.27 1.39 29.15
CA SER A 650 -17.71 1.36 29.47
C SER A 650 -18.53 2.26 28.55
N ALA A 651 -18.02 3.48 28.25
CA ALA A 651 -18.64 4.38 27.28
C ALA A 651 -18.64 3.78 25.86
N ALA A 652 -17.52 3.21 25.40
CA ALA A 652 -17.42 2.56 24.09
C ALA A 652 -18.36 1.34 23.95
N GLN A 653 -18.50 0.54 25.01
CA GLN A 653 -19.46 -0.56 25.05
C GLN A 653 -20.90 -0.05 24.99
N HIS A 654 -21.25 1.00 25.74
CA HIS A 654 -22.59 1.62 25.64
C HIS A 654 -22.89 2.24 24.28
N VAL A 655 -21.89 2.81 23.58
CA VAL A 655 -22.04 3.26 22.18
C VAL A 655 -22.33 2.08 21.25
N ARG A 656 -21.65 0.93 21.42
CA ARG A 656 -21.93 -0.30 20.67
C ARG A 656 -23.33 -0.86 20.94
N ASP A 657 -23.79 -0.76 22.18
CA ASP A 657 -25.15 -1.14 22.59
C ASP A 657 -26.21 -0.10 22.17
N LYS A 658 -25.82 0.95 21.43
CA LYS A 658 -26.63 2.09 20.97
C LYS A 658 -27.18 2.99 22.11
N ASN A 659 -26.77 2.77 23.35
CA ASN A 659 -27.14 3.53 24.53
C ASN A 659 -26.25 4.78 24.70
N MET A 660 -26.22 5.63 23.66
CA MET A 660 -25.25 6.73 23.55
C MET A 660 -25.44 7.80 24.63
N ASP A 661 -26.66 8.08 25.06
CA ASP A 661 -26.93 9.04 26.15
C ASP A 661 -26.26 8.60 27.46
N LYS A 662 -26.27 7.29 27.77
CA LYS A 662 -25.59 6.74 28.95
C LYS A 662 -24.08 6.84 28.83
N ALA A 663 -23.52 6.63 27.62
CA ALA A 663 -22.10 6.83 27.37
C ALA A 663 -21.68 8.31 27.55
N MET A 664 -22.48 9.24 27.03
CA MET A 664 -22.21 10.68 27.14
C MET A 664 -22.34 11.19 28.57
N ALA A 665 -23.38 10.77 29.30
CA ALA A 665 -23.55 11.09 30.72
C ALA A 665 -22.40 10.56 31.58
N MET A 666 -21.91 9.35 31.30
CA MET A 666 -20.76 8.74 31.97
C MET A 666 -19.46 9.52 31.73
N LEU A 667 -19.15 9.85 30.46
CA LEU A 667 -17.97 10.67 30.12
C LEU A 667 -18.06 12.07 30.75
N GLN A 668 -19.24 12.70 30.72
CA GLN A 668 -19.46 14.01 31.30
C GLN A 668 -19.32 14.02 32.83
N ALA A 669 -19.86 13.01 33.53
CA ALA A 669 -19.69 12.87 34.97
C ALA A 669 -18.21 12.72 35.35
N TYR A 670 -17.47 11.84 34.66
CA TYR A 670 -16.06 11.60 34.92
C TYR A 670 -15.16 12.81 34.58
N ARG A 671 -15.49 13.55 33.52
CA ARG A 671 -14.83 14.81 33.14
C ARG A 671 -15.01 15.90 34.19
N ASN A 672 -16.17 15.94 34.84
CA ASN A 672 -16.47 16.93 35.87
C ASN A 672 -15.72 16.67 37.20
N SER A 673 -15.30 15.42 37.47
CA SER A 673 -14.45 15.08 38.63
C SER A 673 -12.94 15.12 38.33
N HIS A 674 -12.54 15.10 37.05
CA HIS A 674 -11.12 15.07 36.64
C HIS A 674 -10.79 16.15 35.59
N PRO A 675 -10.52 17.40 36.02
CA PRO A 675 -10.23 18.51 35.10
C PRO A 675 -8.95 18.31 34.27
N ASP A 676 -7.95 17.63 34.84
CA ASP A 676 -6.70 17.20 34.17
C ASP A 676 -6.97 16.30 32.95
N LYS A 677 -8.01 15.46 33.03
CA LYS A 677 -8.42 14.49 32.00
C LYS A 677 -9.34 15.10 30.93
N GLN A 678 -9.71 16.39 31.05
CA GLN A 678 -10.72 17.06 30.22
C GLN A 678 -10.46 16.94 28.71
N PHE A 679 -9.23 17.19 28.24
CA PHE A 679 -8.89 17.22 26.80
C PHE A 679 -9.27 15.91 26.08
N THR A 680 -8.82 14.77 26.61
CA THR A 680 -9.06 13.45 26.02
C THR A 680 -10.55 13.10 26.02
N LEU A 681 -11.23 13.32 27.14
CA LEU A 681 -12.66 13.03 27.29
C LEU A 681 -13.50 13.85 26.31
N GLN A 682 -13.14 15.12 26.11
CA GLN A 682 -13.84 16.04 25.23
C GLN A 682 -13.70 15.67 23.74
N LEU A 683 -12.54 15.15 23.32
CA LEU A 683 -12.36 14.58 21.98
C LEU A 683 -13.21 13.32 21.76
N MET A 684 -13.31 12.45 22.77
CA MET A 684 -14.16 11.24 22.71
C MET A 684 -15.66 11.61 22.61
N MET A 685 -16.10 12.63 23.36
CA MET A 685 -17.46 13.18 23.25
C MET A 685 -17.74 13.73 21.84
N ALA A 686 -16.79 14.47 21.24
CA ALA A 686 -16.91 14.95 19.86
C ALA A 686 -17.01 13.79 18.85
N GLN A 687 -16.21 12.73 19.01
CA GLN A 687 -16.26 11.54 18.16
C GLN A 687 -17.61 10.80 18.25
N ILE A 688 -18.21 10.72 19.45
CA ILE A 688 -19.55 10.15 19.64
C ILE A 688 -20.61 10.99 18.92
N TYR A 689 -20.59 12.32 19.08
CA TYR A 689 -21.51 13.20 18.33
C TYR A 689 -21.35 13.07 16.81
N LEU A 690 -20.13 12.95 16.28
CA LEU A 690 -19.92 12.68 14.84
C LEU A 690 -20.50 11.33 14.42
N SER A 691 -20.41 10.28 15.24
CA SER A 691 -21.00 8.97 14.95
C SER A 691 -22.54 8.97 14.90
N GLN A 692 -23.19 9.98 15.48
CA GLN A 692 -24.64 10.23 15.39
C GLN A 692 -25.03 11.07 14.17
N GLY A 693 -24.07 11.72 13.49
CA GLY A 693 -24.34 12.81 12.54
C GLY A 693 -24.59 14.17 13.20
N SER A 694 -24.45 14.29 14.53
CA SER A 694 -24.68 15.49 15.34
C SER A 694 -23.52 16.50 15.20
N VAL A 695 -23.20 16.93 13.97
CA VAL A 695 -21.98 17.71 13.65
C VAL A 695 -21.84 19.00 14.47
N TYR A 696 -22.92 19.76 14.67
CA TYR A 696 -22.86 20.99 15.48
C TYR A 696 -22.48 20.71 16.94
N ALA A 697 -23.02 19.66 17.55
CA ALA A 697 -22.66 19.24 18.92
C ALA A 697 -21.21 18.74 19.01
N ALA A 698 -20.67 18.13 17.94
CA ALA A 698 -19.25 17.81 17.85
C ALA A 698 -18.37 19.08 17.75
N CYS A 699 -18.78 20.08 16.98
CA CYS A 699 -18.08 21.37 16.92
C CYS A 699 -18.10 22.09 18.28
N ASP A 700 -19.23 22.11 18.98
CA ASP A 700 -19.33 22.73 20.30
C ASP A 700 -18.54 21.95 21.36
N ALA A 701 -18.47 20.62 21.24
CA ALA A 701 -17.55 19.81 22.03
C ALA A 701 -16.08 20.21 21.80
N LEU A 702 -15.65 20.41 20.55
CA LEU A 702 -14.30 20.86 20.20
C LEU A 702 -13.99 22.31 20.67
N LYS A 703 -14.97 23.22 20.67
CA LYS A 703 -14.80 24.59 21.23
C LYS A 703 -14.57 24.58 22.74
N ALA A 704 -15.21 23.66 23.46
CA ALA A 704 -15.04 23.50 24.92
C ALA A 704 -13.69 22.87 25.35
N LEU A 705 -12.69 22.82 24.44
CA LEU A 705 -11.28 22.54 24.73
C LEU A 705 -10.51 23.76 25.28
N GLY A 706 -11.16 24.92 25.48
CA GLY A 706 -10.51 26.14 25.96
C GLY A 706 -9.50 26.67 24.95
N ASP A 707 -8.32 27.12 25.40
CA ASP A 707 -7.26 27.64 24.51
C ASP A 707 -6.80 26.62 23.45
N LEU A 708 -6.91 25.32 23.72
CA LEU A 708 -6.55 24.27 22.78
C LEU A 708 -7.47 24.22 21.55
N GLN A 709 -8.67 24.84 21.59
CA GLN A 709 -9.55 24.95 20.43
C GLN A 709 -8.90 25.72 19.26
N HIS A 710 -7.93 26.59 19.56
CA HIS A 710 -7.25 27.42 18.57
C HIS A 710 -6.06 26.72 17.91
N LYS A 711 -5.65 25.53 18.36
CA LYS A 711 -4.52 24.80 17.74
C LYS A 711 -4.85 24.44 16.29
N PRO A 712 -3.91 24.56 15.33
CA PRO A 712 -4.20 24.41 13.90
C PRO A 712 -4.94 23.12 13.49
N GLY A 713 -4.68 22.00 14.17
CA GLY A 713 -5.42 20.75 13.95
C GLY A 713 -6.91 20.82 14.33
N VAL A 714 -7.23 21.45 15.47
CA VAL A 714 -8.63 21.62 15.93
C VAL A 714 -9.36 22.66 15.09
N VAL A 715 -8.68 23.75 14.73
CA VAL A 715 -9.19 24.77 13.79
C VAL A 715 -9.51 24.13 12.43
N SER A 716 -8.59 23.32 11.89
CA SER A 716 -8.80 22.59 10.62
C SER A 716 -9.97 21.62 10.69
N ALA A 717 -10.12 20.87 11.79
CA ALA A 717 -11.26 19.99 12.01
C ALA A 717 -12.58 20.78 12.06
N LEU A 718 -12.67 21.84 12.87
CA LEU A 718 -13.84 22.70 12.98
C LEU A 718 -14.25 23.32 11.64
N VAL A 719 -13.29 23.89 10.89
CA VAL A 719 -13.53 24.44 9.54
C VAL A 719 -14.04 23.36 8.58
N THR A 720 -13.45 22.17 8.62
CA THR A 720 -13.87 21.04 7.77
C THR A 720 -15.30 20.59 8.09
N LEU A 721 -15.66 20.51 9.37
CA LEU A 721 -16.99 20.12 9.83
C LEU A 721 -18.06 21.18 9.44
N TYR A 722 -17.77 22.46 9.64
CA TYR A 722 -18.68 23.55 9.24
C TYR A 722 -18.83 23.65 7.72
N MET A 723 -17.74 23.57 6.95
CA MET A 723 -17.81 23.55 5.49
C MET A 723 -18.52 22.30 4.94
N GLY A 724 -18.49 21.17 5.65
CA GLY A 724 -19.28 19.98 5.35
C GLY A 724 -20.79 20.13 5.59
N GLN A 725 -21.20 21.15 6.34
CA GLN A 725 -22.60 21.58 6.53
C GLN A 725 -22.95 22.83 5.68
N GLU A 726 -22.04 23.24 4.77
CA GLU A 726 -22.07 24.51 4.02
C GLU A 726 -22.10 25.80 4.87
N ASP A 727 -21.87 25.72 6.19
CA ASP A 727 -21.82 26.87 7.10
C ASP A 727 -20.47 27.61 6.97
N ARG A 728 -20.41 28.48 5.97
CA ARG A 728 -19.25 29.34 5.68
C ARG A 728 -19.03 30.41 6.75
N ALA A 729 -20.08 30.78 7.50
CA ALA A 729 -19.99 31.82 8.53
C ALA A 729 -19.25 31.28 9.75
N ALA A 730 -19.69 30.16 10.32
CA ALA A 730 -19.00 29.53 11.45
C ALA A 730 -17.58 29.06 11.08
N ALA A 731 -17.35 28.59 9.84
CA ALA A 731 -16.02 28.28 9.34
C ALA A 731 -15.10 29.52 9.30
N SER A 732 -15.61 30.67 8.84
CA SER A 732 -14.90 31.95 8.86
C SER A 732 -14.59 32.39 10.29
N ASP A 733 -15.58 32.36 11.18
CA ASP A 733 -15.44 32.82 12.57
C ASP A 733 -14.41 31.98 13.33
N VAL A 734 -14.36 30.66 13.13
CA VAL A 734 -13.34 29.79 13.71
C VAL A 734 -11.92 30.22 13.30
N LEU A 735 -11.70 30.53 12.01
CA LEU A 735 -10.40 30.97 11.50
C LEU A 735 -10.02 32.39 12.01
N VAL A 736 -10.99 33.32 12.04
CA VAL A 736 -10.78 34.69 12.53
C VAL A 736 -10.47 34.68 14.03
N ASN A 737 -11.24 33.93 14.83
CA ASN A 737 -11.02 33.83 16.27
C ASN A 737 -9.69 33.16 16.61
N ALA A 738 -9.27 32.12 15.87
CA ALA A 738 -7.95 31.51 16.07
C ALA A 738 -6.80 32.48 15.79
N VAL A 739 -6.84 33.21 14.67
CA VAL A 739 -5.81 34.22 14.35
C VAL A 739 -5.78 35.34 15.40
N ASN A 740 -6.94 35.82 15.83
CA ASN A 740 -7.03 36.87 16.86
C ASN A 740 -6.51 36.39 18.22
N TRP A 741 -6.79 35.14 18.62
CA TRP A 741 -6.24 34.54 19.84
C TRP A 741 -4.70 34.46 19.78
N TYR A 742 -4.12 34.02 18.67
CA TYR A 742 -2.65 33.98 18.52
C TYR A 742 -2.04 35.39 18.48
N LYS A 743 -2.65 36.36 17.78
CA LYS A 743 -2.19 37.76 17.79
C LYS A 743 -2.16 38.35 19.21
N LYS A 744 -3.12 38.00 20.06
CA LYS A 744 -3.21 38.47 21.45
C LYS A 744 -2.26 37.74 22.40
N ASN A 745 -2.24 36.41 22.36
CA ASN A 745 -1.65 35.58 23.42
C ASN A 745 -0.28 34.99 23.05
N GLN A 746 -0.02 34.73 21.76
CA GLN A 746 1.21 34.08 21.29
C GLN A 746 1.72 34.68 19.96
N PRO A 747 1.98 36.01 19.88
CA PRO A 747 2.27 36.72 18.62
C PRO A 747 3.59 36.31 17.93
N LYS A 748 4.44 35.53 18.59
CA LYS A 748 5.69 34.97 18.04
C LYS A 748 5.59 33.48 17.64
N SER A 749 4.42 32.86 17.77
CA SER A 749 4.25 31.44 17.40
C SER A 749 4.25 31.24 15.89
N PRO A 750 4.92 30.21 15.33
CA PRO A 750 4.80 29.88 13.91
C PRO A 750 3.37 29.48 13.51
N ASP A 751 2.56 28.99 14.45
CA ASP A 751 1.13 28.69 14.24
C ASP A 751 0.36 29.92 13.72
N LEU A 752 0.74 31.14 14.14
CA LEU A 752 0.08 32.37 13.73
C LEU A 752 0.22 32.63 12.23
N ALA A 753 1.40 32.38 11.65
CA ALA A 753 1.63 32.57 10.22
C ALA A 753 0.79 31.57 9.39
N ILE A 754 0.79 30.30 9.81
CA ILE A 754 0.02 29.21 9.18
C ILE A 754 -1.49 29.52 9.23
N LEU A 755 -2.02 29.89 10.40
CA LEU A 755 -3.43 30.23 10.59
C LEU A 755 -3.83 31.49 9.80
N THR A 756 -2.95 32.50 9.74
CA THR A 756 -3.21 33.74 8.99
C THR A 756 -3.27 33.46 7.49
N GLN A 757 -2.35 32.65 6.96
CA GLN A 757 -2.32 32.27 5.55
C GLN A 757 -3.50 31.36 5.15
N ALA A 758 -3.87 30.42 6.02
CA ALA A 758 -5.04 29.56 5.82
C ALA A 758 -6.34 30.39 5.79
N ASN A 759 -6.48 31.36 6.71
CA ASN A 759 -7.63 32.26 6.74
C ASN A 759 -7.65 33.19 5.52
N SER A 760 -6.54 33.85 5.14
CA SER A 760 -6.54 34.72 3.96
C SER A 760 -6.88 33.97 2.66
N ALA A 761 -6.43 32.72 2.51
CA ALA A 761 -6.81 31.87 1.39
C ALA A 761 -8.31 31.48 1.42
N PHE A 762 -8.86 31.21 2.60
CA PHE A 762 -10.30 30.96 2.80
C PHE A 762 -11.15 32.19 2.43
N GLN A 763 -10.80 33.36 2.96
CA GLN A 763 -11.51 34.62 2.69
C GLN A 763 -11.47 34.98 1.19
N LEU A 764 -10.31 34.83 0.53
CA LEU A 764 -10.16 35.00 -0.93
C LEU A 764 -11.11 34.10 -1.72
N LYS A 765 -11.15 32.80 -1.37
CA LYS A 765 -11.99 31.79 -2.04
C LYS A 765 -13.48 32.07 -1.88
N HIS A 766 -13.87 32.77 -0.83
CA HIS A 766 -15.28 33.04 -0.49
C HIS A 766 -15.71 34.50 -0.74
N GLY A 767 -14.86 35.33 -1.36
CA GLY A 767 -15.20 36.68 -1.85
C GLY A 767 -14.85 37.84 -0.91
N ASN A 768 -14.34 37.55 0.29
CA ASN A 768 -13.96 38.53 1.31
C ASN A 768 -12.52 39.03 1.07
N ALA A 769 -12.26 39.54 -0.14
CA ALA A 769 -10.92 39.89 -0.60
C ALA A 769 -10.29 41.08 0.16
N ASP A 770 -11.12 41.97 0.71
CA ASP A 770 -10.71 43.10 1.54
C ASP A 770 -10.16 42.65 2.91
N LEU A 771 -10.82 41.70 3.56
CA LEU A 771 -10.36 41.08 4.80
C LEU A 771 -9.09 40.27 4.53
N ALA A 772 -9.05 39.49 3.45
CA ALA A 772 -7.87 38.74 3.06
C ALA A 772 -6.64 39.64 2.82
N ALA A 773 -6.82 40.78 2.14
CA ALA A 773 -5.74 41.73 1.88
C ALA A 773 -5.15 42.32 3.18
N GLN A 774 -5.97 42.61 4.18
CA GLN A 774 -5.51 43.07 5.50
C GLN A 774 -4.62 42.02 6.18
N MET A 775 -5.03 40.75 6.11
CA MET A 775 -4.27 39.63 6.69
C MET A 775 -2.96 39.35 5.96
N LEU A 776 -2.95 39.51 4.63
CA LEU A 776 -1.77 39.31 3.79
C LEU A 776 -0.76 40.46 3.92
N GLU A 777 -1.19 41.71 4.15
CA GLU A 777 -0.28 42.81 4.52
C GLU A 777 0.37 42.59 5.89
N ASP A 778 -0.34 41.97 6.85
CA ASP A 778 0.26 41.59 8.15
C ASP A 778 1.33 40.49 8.01
N LEU A 779 1.12 39.51 7.13
CA LEU A 779 2.16 38.52 6.78
C LEU A 779 3.33 39.17 6.03
N ARG A 780 3.06 40.07 5.09
CA ARG A 780 4.07 40.78 4.30
C ARG A 780 5.00 41.65 5.16
N LYS A 781 4.53 42.21 6.28
CA LYS A 781 5.40 42.90 7.26
C LYS A 781 6.46 41.97 7.85
N GLN A 782 6.19 40.67 7.93
CA GLN A 782 7.12 39.66 8.47
C GLN A 782 8.07 39.12 7.39
N ASN A 783 7.57 38.89 6.18
CA ASN A 783 8.40 38.50 5.02
C ASN A 783 8.06 39.34 3.77
N PRO A 784 8.68 40.52 3.59
CA PRO A 784 8.30 41.47 2.53
C PRO A 784 8.54 40.99 1.09
N LYS A 785 9.34 39.93 0.91
CA LYS A 785 9.73 39.36 -0.40
C LYS A 785 9.14 37.97 -0.67
N ASP A 786 8.19 37.52 0.14
CA ASP A 786 7.53 36.22 -0.09
C ASP A 786 6.69 36.27 -1.38
N PRO A 787 7.03 35.50 -2.43
CA PRO A 787 6.32 35.57 -3.71
C PRO A 787 4.89 34.99 -3.62
N MET A 788 4.62 34.08 -2.67
CA MET A 788 3.28 33.54 -2.44
C MET A 788 2.38 34.58 -1.76
N VAL A 789 2.89 35.25 -0.72
CA VAL A 789 2.14 36.33 -0.05
C VAL A 789 1.91 37.50 -1.01
N LEU A 790 2.91 37.91 -1.80
CA LEU A 790 2.75 38.96 -2.81
C LEU A 790 1.72 38.58 -3.88
N ALA A 791 1.77 37.36 -4.42
CA ALA A 791 0.80 36.90 -5.42
C ALA A 791 -0.64 36.84 -4.86
N GLN A 792 -0.82 36.30 -3.65
CA GLN A 792 -2.13 36.28 -2.97
C GLN A 792 -2.64 37.70 -2.67
N LEU A 793 -1.76 38.62 -2.27
CA LEU A 793 -2.11 40.00 -1.96
C LEU A 793 -2.48 40.82 -3.20
N ILE A 794 -1.81 40.59 -4.33
CA ILE A 794 -2.17 41.16 -5.63
C ILE A 794 -3.53 40.61 -6.09
N SER A 795 -3.76 39.29 -5.94
CA SER A 795 -5.07 38.67 -6.21
C SER A 795 -6.18 39.29 -5.36
N ALA A 796 -5.93 39.49 -4.06
CA ALA A 796 -6.85 40.14 -3.14
C ALA A 796 -7.18 41.58 -3.57
N TYR A 797 -6.17 42.45 -3.70
CA TYR A 797 -6.39 43.84 -4.09
C TYR A 797 -6.94 43.99 -5.51
N SER A 798 -6.73 43.03 -6.42
CA SER A 798 -7.29 43.11 -7.79
C SER A 798 -8.82 43.18 -7.82
N GLN A 799 -9.50 42.64 -6.80
CA GLN A 799 -10.96 42.57 -6.72
C GLN A 799 -11.61 43.89 -6.25
N PHE A 800 -10.88 44.78 -5.56
CA PHE A 800 -11.48 45.99 -4.95
C PHE A 800 -10.58 47.25 -4.94
N ASN A 801 -9.26 47.11 -5.06
CA ASN A 801 -8.33 48.24 -5.20
C ASN A 801 -7.22 47.93 -6.23
N PRO A 802 -7.53 48.00 -7.54
CA PRO A 802 -6.57 47.69 -8.61
C PRO A 802 -5.32 48.59 -8.60
N ASN A 803 -5.43 49.82 -8.08
CA ASN A 803 -4.29 50.73 -7.96
C ASN A 803 -3.25 50.18 -6.97
N LYS A 804 -3.68 49.70 -5.80
CA LYS A 804 -2.79 49.09 -4.81
C LYS A 804 -2.28 47.72 -5.24
N ALA A 805 -3.08 46.93 -5.96
CA ALA A 805 -2.61 45.71 -6.62
C ALA A 805 -1.46 46.00 -7.61
N LYS A 806 -1.61 47.05 -8.42
CA LYS A 806 -0.59 47.51 -9.39
C LYS A 806 0.67 48.05 -8.72
N GLU A 807 0.53 48.73 -7.57
CA GLU A 807 1.69 49.15 -6.77
C GLU A 807 2.48 47.93 -6.26
N ILE A 808 1.81 46.99 -5.62
CA ILE A 808 2.44 45.78 -5.04
C ILE A 808 3.00 44.84 -6.12
N SER A 809 2.44 44.84 -7.34
CA SER A 809 3.01 44.09 -8.47
C SER A 809 4.41 44.54 -8.90
N ARG A 810 4.90 45.70 -8.43
CA ARG A 810 6.29 46.16 -8.62
C ARG A 810 7.28 45.44 -7.71
N ASP A 811 6.80 44.89 -6.59
CA ASP A 811 7.62 44.18 -5.60
C ASP A 811 7.77 42.67 -5.92
N LEU A 812 7.06 42.18 -6.94
CA LEU A 812 7.31 40.86 -7.52
C LEU A 812 8.69 40.83 -8.21
N PRO A 813 9.42 39.69 -8.14
CA PRO A 813 10.66 39.54 -8.90
C PRO A 813 10.40 39.68 -10.41
N PRO A 814 11.25 40.39 -11.16
CA PRO A 814 11.06 40.60 -12.59
C PRO A 814 11.12 39.27 -13.36
N VAL A 815 10.36 39.17 -14.44
CA VAL A 815 10.25 37.93 -15.24
C VAL A 815 11.62 37.46 -15.76
N SER A 816 12.55 38.36 -16.02
CA SER A 816 13.94 38.05 -16.41
C SER A 816 14.78 37.39 -15.31
N GLU A 817 14.42 37.56 -14.04
CA GLU A 817 15.04 36.87 -12.90
C GLU A 817 14.40 35.49 -12.70
N ILE A 818 13.06 35.41 -12.75
CA ILE A 818 12.30 34.15 -12.68
C ILE A 818 12.70 33.17 -13.80
N VAL A 819 12.89 33.67 -15.02
CA VAL A 819 13.23 32.85 -16.21
C VAL A 819 14.73 32.54 -16.29
N ARG A 820 15.59 33.13 -15.43
CA ARG A 820 17.05 33.02 -15.54
C ARG A 820 17.61 31.60 -15.34
N GLU A 821 16.84 30.73 -14.70
CA GLU A 821 17.18 29.31 -14.47
C GLU A 821 16.36 28.35 -15.35
N VAL A 822 15.51 28.88 -16.25
CA VAL A 822 14.67 28.09 -17.15
C VAL A 822 15.43 27.80 -18.44
N ASP A 823 15.89 26.56 -18.60
CA ASP A 823 16.48 26.05 -19.84
C ASP A 823 15.43 26.05 -20.98
N VAL A 824 15.56 27.02 -21.88
CA VAL A 824 14.65 27.22 -23.02
C VAL A 824 14.79 26.08 -24.04
N ASP A 825 16.00 25.56 -24.28
CA ASP A 825 16.23 24.48 -25.26
C ASP A 825 15.65 23.14 -24.75
N ALA A 826 15.73 22.87 -23.46
CA ALA A 826 15.01 21.76 -22.81
C ALA A 826 13.48 21.93 -22.93
N LEU A 827 12.97 23.16 -22.81
CA LEU A 827 11.55 23.47 -22.94
C LEU A 827 11.03 23.31 -24.37
N GLU A 828 11.79 23.77 -25.38
CA GLU A 828 11.45 23.62 -26.80
C GLU A 828 11.51 22.16 -27.26
N SER A 829 12.54 21.42 -26.84
CA SER A 829 12.66 19.99 -27.16
C SER A 829 11.57 19.14 -26.51
N ALA A 830 11.12 19.49 -25.30
CA ALA A 830 9.97 18.85 -24.64
C ALA A 830 8.63 19.04 -25.39
N PHE A 831 8.49 20.08 -26.20
CA PHE A 831 7.27 20.39 -26.95
C PHE A 831 7.20 19.80 -28.38
N SER A 832 8.29 19.19 -28.87
CA SER A 832 8.35 18.65 -30.22
C SER A 832 7.42 17.44 -30.41
N THR A 833 6.40 17.59 -31.27
CA THR A 833 5.24 16.67 -31.40
C THR A 833 5.52 15.36 -32.14
N LEU A 834 6.78 14.98 -32.34
CA LEU A 834 7.19 13.71 -32.95
C LEU A 834 8.18 12.97 -32.04
N GLY A 835 7.78 11.79 -31.57
CA GLY A 835 8.55 11.01 -30.60
C GLY A 835 9.96 10.61 -31.10
N PRO A 836 10.87 10.22 -30.18
CA PRO A 836 12.33 10.19 -30.37
C PRO A 836 12.88 9.19 -31.42
N LYS A 837 12.01 8.53 -32.19
CA LYS A 837 12.40 7.68 -33.32
C LYS A 837 12.58 8.44 -34.64
N TYR A 838 12.09 9.69 -34.77
CA TYR A 838 12.05 10.39 -36.06
C TYR A 838 13.20 11.37 -36.33
N MET A 839 13.85 11.94 -35.31
CA MET A 839 14.92 12.95 -35.49
C MET A 839 16.16 12.45 -36.23
N LYS A 840 16.38 11.14 -36.33
CA LYS A 840 17.66 10.53 -36.77
C LYS A 840 17.89 10.54 -38.30
N LYS A 841 17.23 11.42 -39.05
CA LYS A 841 17.26 11.42 -40.54
C LYS A 841 17.34 12.79 -41.24
N MET A 842 17.41 13.91 -40.51
CA MET A 842 17.59 15.24 -41.10
C MET A 842 18.70 16.03 -40.41
N GLN A 843 19.95 15.77 -40.83
CA GLN A 843 20.86 16.79 -41.34
C GLN A 843 22.17 16.13 -41.80
N LYS A 844 22.53 16.34 -43.06
CA LYS A 844 23.87 16.18 -43.62
C LYS A 844 24.12 17.42 -44.47
N GLY A 845 25.04 18.26 -44.05
CA GLY A 845 25.53 19.44 -44.75
C GLY A 845 27.02 19.58 -44.44
N GLU A 846 27.79 20.11 -45.38
CA GLU A 846 29.26 20.05 -45.34
C GLU A 846 29.88 21.32 -44.72
N PRO A 847 30.99 21.22 -43.98
CA PRO A 847 31.66 22.38 -43.37
C PRO A 847 32.87 22.86 -44.19
N SER A 848 33.05 24.18 -44.33
CA SER A 848 34.29 24.86 -44.73
C SER A 848 34.17 26.38 -44.55
N PRO A 849 35.29 27.13 -44.41
CA PRO A 849 36.59 26.78 -43.85
C PRO A 849 36.97 27.70 -42.66
N GLY A 850 38.02 27.35 -41.89
CA GLY A 850 38.55 28.18 -40.80
C GLY A 850 39.93 28.77 -41.11
N PRO A 851 40.31 29.85 -40.41
CA PRO A 851 41.65 29.96 -39.79
C PRO A 851 41.57 30.53 -38.35
N SER A 852 42.55 30.40 -37.45
CA SER A 852 43.73 29.52 -37.33
C SER A 852 44.23 29.57 -35.86
N GLY A 853 44.89 28.52 -35.35
CA GLY A 853 45.51 28.52 -34.00
C GLY A 853 45.62 27.12 -33.38
N ASP A 854 46.83 26.56 -33.34
CA ASP A 854 47.11 25.15 -33.01
C ASP A 854 46.83 24.79 -31.53
N MET A 855 46.36 23.59 -31.13
CA MET A 855 46.60 22.19 -31.54
C MET A 855 47.92 21.55 -31.05
N LEU A 856 47.86 20.74 -29.98
CA LEU A 856 48.69 19.53 -29.85
C LEU A 856 47.97 18.32 -29.20
N LEU A 857 47.75 17.29 -30.03
CA LEU A 857 47.85 15.85 -29.74
C LEU A 857 47.00 15.16 -28.64
N LYS A 858 46.00 14.37 -29.09
CA LYS A 858 45.47 13.18 -28.38
C LYS A 858 46.41 11.98 -28.51
N LYS A 859 46.56 11.10 -27.50
CA LYS A 859 46.97 9.68 -27.70
C LYS A 859 46.61 8.70 -26.57
N LYS A 860 45.81 7.68 -26.94
CA LYS A 860 45.67 6.29 -26.40
C LYS A 860 45.33 6.03 -24.91
N LYS A 861 44.51 4.99 -24.71
CA LYS A 861 44.08 4.44 -23.40
C LYS A 861 45.24 3.77 -22.64
N LYS A 862 45.31 3.93 -21.31
CA LYS A 862 46.02 3.02 -20.38
C LYS A 862 45.02 2.08 -19.67
N LYS A 863 45.50 0.93 -19.19
CA LYS A 863 44.70 -0.08 -18.45
C LYS A 863 44.47 0.36 -16.99
N LYS A 864 43.35 -0.05 -16.37
CA LYS A 864 43.24 -0.10 -14.90
C LYS A 864 44.23 -1.14 -14.35
N LYS A 865 44.85 -0.88 -13.19
CA LYS A 865 45.42 -1.92 -12.32
C LYS A 865 44.34 -2.42 -11.36
N GLY A 866 44.39 -3.69 -10.96
CA GLY A 866 43.52 -4.26 -9.91
C GLY A 866 44.15 -4.17 -8.51
N LYS A 867 43.35 -4.46 -7.47
CA LYS A 867 43.88 -4.78 -6.13
C LYS A 867 44.46 -6.20 -6.11
N LEU A 868 45.40 -6.46 -5.20
CA LEU A 868 45.96 -7.80 -4.97
C LEU A 868 45.01 -8.70 -4.15
N PRO A 869 45.04 -10.03 -4.36
CA PRO A 869 44.54 -11.01 -3.38
C PRO A 869 45.45 -11.10 -2.14
N LYS A 870 44.96 -11.75 -1.08
CA LYS A 870 45.77 -12.14 0.09
C LYS A 870 46.74 -13.28 -0.24
N ASN A 871 47.75 -13.45 0.62
CA ASN A 871 48.68 -14.58 0.73
C ASN A 871 49.75 -14.74 -0.38
N CYS A 872 50.82 -13.94 -0.27
CA CYS A 872 52.18 -14.37 -0.62
C CYS A 872 53.13 -13.89 0.50
N GLU A 873 53.81 -14.81 1.17
CA GLU A 873 55.07 -14.52 1.86
C GLU A 873 56.24 -14.63 0.86
N ALA A 874 57.43 -14.17 1.25
CA ALA A 874 58.59 -14.08 0.36
C ALA A 874 59.49 -15.32 0.41
N GLY A 875 60.13 -15.67 -0.71
CA GLY A 875 61.28 -16.60 -0.73
C GLY A 875 61.12 -17.93 -1.48
N GLY A 876 60.06 -18.13 -2.28
CA GLY A 876 59.88 -19.32 -3.14
C GLY A 876 60.16 -19.06 -4.62
N ASP A 877 60.91 -19.95 -5.28
CA ASP A 877 61.23 -19.86 -6.71
C ASP A 877 59.99 -19.97 -7.62
N ILE A 878 60.05 -19.32 -8.79
CA ILE A 878 58.92 -19.20 -9.72
C ILE A 878 59.06 -20.20 -10.87
N ASP A 879 58.04 -21.05 -11.04
CA ASP A 879 57.90 -22.07 -12.12
C ASP A 879 58.50 -21.62 -13.49
N PRO A 880 59.58 -22.28 -13.96
CA PRO A 880 60.21 -21.99 -15.25
C PRO A 880 59.30 -22.15 -16.48
N GLU A 881 58.21 -22.92 -16.43
CA GLU A 881 57.28 -23.06 -17.57
C GLU A 881 56.23 -21.94 -17.64
N ARG A 882 56.20 -21.03 -16.67
CA ARG A 882 55.12 -20.04 -16.49
C ARG A 882 54.96 -19.05 -17.64
N TRP A 883 56.00 -18.84 -18.45
CA TRP A 883 56.02 -17.96 -19.63
C TRP A 883 55.72 -18.68 -20.96
N LEU A 884 55.71 -20.02 -20.98
CA LEU A 884 55.33 -20.79 -22.18
C LEU A 884 53.82 -20.65 -22.47
N PRO A 885 53.40 -20.60 -23.75
CA PRO A 885 52.00 -20.76 -24.14
C PRO A 885 51.38 -22.01 -23.50
N ARG A 886 50.10 -21.93 -23.11
CA ARG A 886 49.41 -22.97 -22.32
C ARG A 886 49.35 -24.36 -23.00
N ARG A 887 49.77 -24.50 -24.26
CA ARG A 887 49.84 -25.77 -25.00
C ARG A 887 51.22 -26.46 -24.95
N GLU A 888 52.26 -25.70 -24.60
CA GLU A 888 53.67 -26.11 -24.64
C GLU A 888 54.22 -26.43 -23.23
N ARG A 889 53.35 -26.44 -22.22
CA ARG A 889 53.68 -26.80 -20.83
C ARG A 889 53.56 -28.31 -20.63
N SER A 890 54.50 -28.90 -19.91
CA SER A 890 54.59 -30.35 -19.64
C SER A 890 53.30 -30.94 -19.05
N TYR A 891 52.59 -30.14 -18.23
CA TYR A 891 51.34 -30.52 -17.57
C TYR A 891 50.05 -30.24 -18.40
N TYR A 892 50.12 -29.81 -19.67
CA TYR A 892 48.92 -29.56 -20.48
C TYR A 892 48.34 -30.83 -21.15
N ARG A 893 47.37 -31.47 -20.48
CA ARG A 893 46.49 -32.47 -21.12
C ARG A 893 45.30 -31.79 -21.82
N GLY A 894 45.47 -31.52 -23.11
CA GLY A 894 44.43 -30.89 -23.95
C GLY A 894 43.20 -31.77 -24.20
N LYS A 895 42.00 -31.17 -24.21
CA LYS A 895 40.77 -31.88 -24.59
C LYS A 895 40.77 -32.18 -26.10
N ARG A 896 40.55 -33.46 -26.46
CA ARG A 896 40.32 -33.87 -27.86
C ARG A 896 39.13 -33.11 -28.44
N LYS A 897 39.23 -32.77 -29.72
CA LYS A 897 38.19 -32.08 -30.49
C LYS A 897 37.70 -33.05 -31.58
N ASP A 898 36.39 -33.28 -31.65
CA ASP A 898 35.83 -34.17 -32.66
C ASP A 898 36.17 -33.72 -34.08
N LYS A 899 36.51 -34.71 -34.91
CA LYS A 899 36.95 -34.55 -36.29
C LYS A 899 35.92 -35.24 -37.19
N ARG A 900 35.31 -34.50 -38.11
CA ARG A 900 34.32 -35.05 -39.04
C ARG A 900 35.02 -35.87 -40.15
N ARG A 901 34.28 -36.85 -40.69
CA ARG A 901 34.56 -37.74 -41.84
C ARG A 901 35.46 -38.97 -41.65
N GLU A 902 34.78 -40.11 -41.79
CA GLU A 902 35.04 -41.24 -42.72
C GLU A 902 36.21 -42.22 -42.47
N ILE A 903 35.95 -43.48 -42.87
CA ILE A 903 36.83 -44.67 -42.88
C ILE A 903 37.17 -45.24 -41.48
N GLY A 904 36.99 -46.53 -41.16
CA GLY A 904 36.30 -47.62 -41.88
C GLY A 904 36.94 -49.00 -41.63
N LYS A 905 36.11 -50.02 -41.29
CA LYS A 905 36.51 -51.41 -40.91
C LYS A 905 37.28 -51.47 -39.56
N GLY A 906 37.25 -52.55 -38.77
CA GLY A 906 36.45 -53.80 -38.83
C GLY A 906 36.88 -54.80 -37.73
N THR A 907 36.09 -55.88 -37.58
CA THR A 907 36.50 -57.25 -37.16
C THR A 907 37.34 -57.53 -35.90
N GLN A 908 36.77 -58.35 -34.99
CA GLN A 908 37.43 -59.34 -34.10
C GLN A 908 38.35 -58.76 -32.97
N GLY A 909 38.63 -59.47 -31.87
CA GLY A 909 38.14 -60.79 -31.39
C GLY A 909 38.93 -61.24 -30.14
N SER A 910 38.47 -62.31 -29.47
CA SER A 910 38.96 -62.80 -28.15
C SER A 910 38.64 -61.85 -26.96
N GLY A 911 38.29 -62.30 -25.74
CA GLY A 911 38.34 -63.65 -25.15
C GLY A 911 39.62 -63.86 -24.34
N THR A 912 39.65 -64.54 -23.19
CA THR A 912 38.62 -65.31 -22.44
C THR A 912 38.51 -64.75 -20.98
N VAL A 913 37.88 -65.31 -19.93
CA VAL A 913 37.40 -66.68 -19.59
C VAL A 913 36.16 -66.64 -18.66
N ALA A 914 35.52 -67.81 -18.53
CA ALA A 914 34.74 -68.43 -17.43
C ALA A 914 34.21 -67.62 -16.22
N SER A 915 33.04 -67.95 -15.63
CA SER A 915 31.89 -68.84 -15.97
C SER A 915 30.77 -68.67 -14.90
N GLU A 916 29.67 -69.43 -14.73
CA GLU A 916 29.03 -70.60 -15.38
C GLU A 916 27.52 -70.69 -14.98
N LEU A 917 26.75 -71.60 -15.62
CA LEU A 917 25.43 -72.17 -15.21
C LEU A 917 24.21 -71.23 -14.94
N ASP A 918 22.98 -71.52 -15.37
CA ASP A 918 22.43 -72.49 -16.34
C ASP A 918 21.04 -72.02 -16.89
N ALA A 919 20.42 -72.77 -17.79
CA ALA A 919 19.19 -72.47 -18.55
C ALA A 919 17.86 -72.56 -17.72
N SER A 920 16.63 -72.29 -18.20
CA SER A 920 16.01 -72.11 -19.55
C SER A 920 14.65 -71.35 -19.37
N LYS A 921 13.65 -71.12 -20.26
CA LYS A 921 13.17 -71.36 -21.67
C LYS A 921 11.90 -70.45 -21.83
N VAL A 922 11.19 -70.17 -22.94
CA VAL A 922 11.20 -70.43 -24.41
C VAL A 922 10.35 -69.31 -25.11
N SER A 923 10.02 -69.44 -26.41
CA SER A 923 9.23 -68.48 -27.25
C SER A 923 8.13 -69.24 -28.07
N PRO A 924 7.41 -68.70 -29.11
CA PRO A 924 7.25 -67.31 -29.63
C PRO A 924 5.81 -66.89 -30.10
N GLY A 925 5.63 -65.61 -30.47
CA GLY A 925 4.94 -65.20 -31.74
C GLY A 925 3.46 -64.74 -31.77
N GLY A 926 3.13 -63.83 -32.71
CA GLY A 926 1.85 -63.86 -33.46
C GLY A 926 0.81 -62.71 -33.35
N SER A 927 0.84 -61.76 -34.30
CA SER A 927 -0.30 -61.10 -35.02
C SER A 927 -1.54 -60.47 -34.33
N ASP A 928 -1.81 -59.21 -34.71
CA ASP A 928 -3.13 -58.53 -34.85
C ASP A 928 -4.14 -59.29 -35.78
N PRO A 929 -5.45 -58.92 -35.94
CA PRO A 929 -6.11 -57.64 -35.61
C PRO A 929 -7.57 -57.68 -35.03
N SER A 930 -8.12 -56.47 -34.80
CA SER A 930 -9.54 -56.06 -34.98
C SER A 930 -10.57 -56.09 -33.82
N SER A 931 -11.52 -55.16 -33.91
CA SER A 931 -12.59 -54.78 -32.93
C SER A 931 -13.95 -55.48 -33.20
N PRO A 932 -15.08 -55.27 -32.46
CA PRO A 932 -15.34 -54.37 -31.31
C PRO A 932 -16.20 -54.96 -30.13
N ARG A 933 -16.64 -54.08 -29.22
CA ARG A 933 -17.79 -54.08 -28.24
C ARG A 933 -18.96 -55.09 -28.45
N PRO A 934 -19.85 -55.38 -27.44
CA PRO A 934 -20.07 -54.71 -26.12
C PRO A 934 -20.42 -55.62 -24.88
N GLY A 935 -20.69 -55.02 -23.69
CA GLY A 935 -21.99 -55.27 -23.00
C GLY A 935 -22.13 -56.11 -21.70
N SER A 936 -21.70 -55.58 -20.54
CA SER A 936 -22.40 -55.55 -19.20
C SER A 936 -23.02 -56.80 -18.49
N ALA A 937 -23.05 -56.71 -17.13
CA ALA A 937 -23.85 -57.51 -16.13
C ALA A 937 -23.30 -58.91 -15.72
N ALA A 938 -23.51 -59.45 -14.49
CA ALA A 938 -24.01 -58.90 -13.20
C ALA A 938 -23.79 -59.87 -11.99
N VAL A 939 -23.91 -59.36 -10.73
CA VAL A 939 -24.34 -60.09 -9.47
C VAL A 939 -23.34 -61.16 -8.92
N SER A 940 -23.26 -61.59 -7.63
CA SER A 940 -24.11 -61.53 -6.40
C SER A 940 -23.32 -61.43 -5.06
N SER A 941 -24.04 -61.10 -3.98
CA SER A 941 -23.70 -61.22 -2.54
C SER A 941 -23.68 -62.69 -2.03
N PRO A 942 -23.48 -63.03 -0.71
CA PRO A 942 -24.25 -62.62 0.50
C PRO A 942 -23.28 -62.17 1.66
N SER A 943 -23.48 -62.19 3.00
CA SER A 943 -24.52 -62.50 4.04
C SER A 943 -23.97 -62.01 5.40
N SER A 944 -24.68 -61.87 6.54
CA SER A 944 -26.08 -61.55 6.92
C SER A 944 -26.17 -61.43 8.47
N GLY A 945 -27.21 -60.80 9.06
CA GLY A 945 -27.44 -60.79 10.53
C GLY A 945 -28.34 -59.66 11.03
N ALA A 946 -29.27 -59.90 11.99
CA ALA A 946 -30.24 -58.91 12.46
C ALA A 946 -30.92 -59.25 13.82
N THR A 947 -31.34 -58.24 14.58
CA THR A 947 -32.57 -58.25 15.43
C THR A 947 -32.90 -56.86 16.01
N ALA A 948 -34.21 -56.52 15.98
CA ALA A 948 -35.10 -55.83 16.96
C ALA A 948 -34.54 -54.80 18.00
N SER A 949 -35.24 -53.75 18.43
CA SER A 949 -36.70 -53.58 18.73
C SER A 949 -37.20 -52.11 18.55
N PRO A 950 -38.51 -51.78 18.70
CA PRO A 950 -39.12 -50.61 18.03
C PRO A 950 -39.77 -49.52 18.94
N GLN A 951 -40.00 -48.32 18.37
CA GLN A 951 -41.27 -47.56 18.47
C GLN A 951 -41.28 -46.30 17.57
N ALA A 952 -42.27 -46.18 16.68
CA ALA A 952 -42.65 -44.93 16.00
C ALA A 952 -44.06 -45.07 15.39
N ALA A 953 -44.83 -43.99 15.34
CA ALA A 953 -46.17 -43.96 14.73
C ALA A 953 -46.25 -42.87 13.63
N PRO A 954 -47.09 -43.08 12.62
CA PRO A 954 -47.83 -41.98 12.02
C PRO A 954 -49.35 -42.29 11.91
N ALA A 955 -50.18 -41.26 12.14
CA ALA A 955 -51.62 -41.30 11.89
C ALA A 955 -51.94 -40.71 10.51
N ALA A 956 -53.14 -41.01 9.98
CA ALA A 956 -53.59 -40.57 8.66
C ALA A 956 -54.98 -39.92 8.68
N ALA A 957 -55.17 -38.87 7.88
CA ALA A 957 -56.48 -38.32 7.52
C ALA A 957 -56.40 -37.51 6.21
N GLY A 958 -57.48 -37.52 5.42
CA GLY A 958 -57.78 -36.49 4.41
C GLY A 958 -58.91 -35.58 4.93
N PRO A 959 -59.81 -35.01 4.07
CA PRO A 959 -59.85 -35.07 2.60
C PRO A 959 -60.30 -33.75 1.90
N ARG A 960 -60.52 -33.78 0.57
CA ARG A 960 -61.32 -32.81 -0.25
C ARG A 960 -60.66 -31.40 -0.41
N GLN A 961 -61.06 -30.52 -1.33
CA GLN A 961 -62.30 -30.42 -2.15
C GLN A 961 -62.11 -29.70 -3.53
N GLN A 962 -62.94 -30.07 -4.52
CA GLN A 962 -63.43 -29.30 -5.68
C GLN A 962 -62.50 -28.58 -6.72
N LYS A 963 -62.62 -29.06 -7.98
CA LYS A 963 -62.68 -28.27 -9.24
C LYS A 963 -63.97 -27.40 -9.24
N PRO A 964 -64.06 -26.26 -9.97
CA PRO A 964 -63.91 -26.13 -11.44
C PRO A 964 -62.95 -24.96 -11.83
N ALA A 965 -62.86 -24.41 -13.06
CA ALA A 965 -63.66 -24.51 -14.30
C ALA A 965 -62.78 -24.34 -15.58
N GLN A 966 -63.36 -23.81 -16.67
CA GLN A 966 -62.68 -23.38 -17.90
C GLN A 966 -63.27 -22.04 -18.40
N ALA A 967 -62.47 -21.23 -19.10
CA ALA A 967 -62.97 -20.13 -19.96
C ALA A 967 -62.13 -20.06 -21.26
N GLN A 968 -62.78 -19.79 -22.39
CA GLN A 968 -62.16 -19.90 -23.72
C GLN A 968 -61.79 -18.56 -24.36
N LYS A 969 -60.78 -18.59 -25.24
CA LYS A 969 -60.64 -17.82 -26.50
C LYS A 969 -61.03 -16.31 -26.48
N LYS A 970 -60.05 -15.46 -26.82
CA LYS A 970 -60.05 -14.73 -28.11
C LYS A 970 -58.71 -14.05 -28.43
N LYS A 971 -58.16 -14.34 -29.61
CA LYS A 971 -57.17 -13.49 -30.31
C LYS A 971 -57.91 -12.61 -31.32
N LYS A 972 -57.55 -11.33 -31.46
CA LYS A 972 -57.68 -10.48 -32.67
C LYS A 972 -57.00 -9.12 -32.36
N LYS A 973 -56.30 -8.45 -33.29
CA LYS A 973 -55.68 -8.91 -34.57
C LYS A 973 -54.56 -7.91 -34.95
N LYS A 974 -53.62 -8.30 -35.83
CA LYS A 974 -52.66 -7.37 -36.46
C LYS A 974 -53.32 -6.49 -37.53
N GLY A 975 -52.76 -5.29 -37.73
CA GLY A 975 -52.84 -4.49 -38.97
C GLY A 975 -52.19 -3.11 -38.77
N GLY A 976 -51.22 -2.66 -39.56
CA GLY A 976 -50.40 -3.40 -40.53
C GLY A 976 -49.54 -2.50 -41.46
N VAL A 977 -48.62 -3.15 -42.19
CA VAL A 977 -47.94 -2.68 -43.42
C VAL A 977 -46.73 -1.72 -43.27
N LYS A 978 -45.66 -2.05 -44.03
CA LYS A 978 -44.47 -1.30 -44.52
C LYS A 978 -44.18 0.10 -43.94
N TRP A 979 -42.94 0.45 -43.62
CA TRP A 979 -41.66 0.00 -44.20
C TRP A 979 -40.65 -0.50 -43.16
#